data_AF-A0A0F9V256-F1
#
_entry.id   AF-A0A0F9V256-F1
#
_cell.length_a   1.000
_cell.length_b   1.000
_cell.length_c   1.000
_cell.angle_alpha   90.00
_cell.angle_beta   90.00
_cell.angle_gamma   90.00
#
_symmetry.space_group_name_H-M   'P 1'
#
loop_
_entity.id
_entity.type
_entity.pdbx_description
1 polymer ?
#
loop_
_entity_poly.entity_id
_entity_poly.type
_entity_poly.pdbx_seq_one_letter_code
_entity_poly.pdbx_strand_id
1 'polypeptide(L)'
;MNSEVIFIAGLITADHIFLKNEKNWDYIGSIGGGSAANVYFALKSFGVPVKLIGAVGNKKPNILNIALKDINSNSKNNNIIHISEDAETREYYHLIKKSNNHWNHKFSSNSPVSNKKQAYSVQFRKSFFMKEFKNSIDECKLFYMDRLSKSLLEFAELAKEKKIRLIFDLGTISTRYLKENLIRRAIEIADIVQVPKKLFTFLCKNLKFKNFQELNPNISIWIITDGKKPIRAYHINIGEISCEVEKIENVIDSAGAGDAFMAMLIKQIFDLNRNNKSLENIDKKQFIKIIQNCIKNARKACLFIGSRTYIYDYINNLKKFSGLNEYLNDYKIEGEKFEKSINLIENFGKKIQDINDENQSNKLNEKISLRNKGKGVFENNLLNIPKVFDFALKNYENYIKTNEFENFGDILIIIGSGASYSVAKAMQQLFNPPNQKFSVYAYTPFEYILKIQENYPICLISYSGTNSDVKSCFKRAIDIKSKQIFLLTGNLNSLLASKIKNSKNNFILPVITPKEERGFVGVYSMFSSLCILAKFLYKEEWDEKYTEFLLQKNLKNLIERHMKHILDDIYQKLNMLHIKDKFHIVALGTNWAEPALIDLESKIVECNLGTIEVSELKNYTHGRYINLFKNPDNRIVVIFKTPETKDLAEFIDKKLSKVSPVVSLETNSNDFIGMVDLHIQMLVFVNALGKIYNQDPSKPGFPNEAKGLYNWNGLY
;
A
#
# COMPACT_ATOMS: atom_id res chain seq x y z
N MET A 1 32.03 4.67 27.52
CA MET A 1 31.02 4.71 28.60
C MET A 1 29.86 3.86 28.14
N ASN A 2 29.67 2.67 28.73
CA ASN A 2 28.59 1.75 28.33
C ASN A 2 27.26 2.44 28.63
N SER A 3 26.51 2.80 27.58
CA SER A 3 25.20 3.43 27.72
C SER A 3 24.25 2.44 28.39
N GLU A 4 23.67 2.80 29.54
CA GLU A 4 22.63 1.99 30.17
C GLU A 4 21.42 1.88 29.24
N VAL A 5 21.10 0.68 28.78
CA VAL A 5 19.93 0.45 27.93
C VAL A 5 18.81 -0.18 28.74
N ILE A 6 17.63 0.42 28.66
CA ILE A 6 16.41 -0.09 29.30
C ILE A 6 15.67 -0.99 28.32
N PHE A 7 15.31 -2.20 28.73
CA PHE A 7 14.51 -3.10 27.92
C PHE A 7 13.06 -3.04 28.40
N ILE A 8 12.14 -3.03 27.45
CA ILE A 8 10.70 -3.01 27.72
C ILE A 8 10.06 -4.13 26.92
N ALA A 9 9.29 -5.01 27.56
CA ALA A 9 8.59 -6.09 26.88
C ALA A 9 7.07 -5.98 27.03
N GLY A 10 6.36 -6.02 25.90
CA GLY A 10 4.90 -6.07 25.85
C GLY A 10 4.32 -6.01 24.43
N LEU A 11 3.00 -6.18 24.29
CA LEU A 11 2.37 -6.21 22.97
C LEU A 11 2.27 -4.79 22.41
N ILE A 12 2.49 -4.66 21.11
CA ILE A 12 2.29 -3.41 20.39
C ILE A 12 0.86 -3.43 19.84
N THR A 13 0.07 -2.40 20.17
CA THR A 13 -1.35 -2.33 19.78
C THR A 13 -1.64 -1.07 18.97
N ALA A 14 -2.81 -1.04 18.34
CA ALA A 14 -3.39 0.17 17.78
C ALA A 14 -4.58 0.60 18.65
N ASP A 15 -4.62 1.88 18.98
CA ASP A 15 -5.65 2.48 19.81
C ASP A 15 -6.51 3.41 18.95
N HIS A 16 -7.79 3.05 18.80
CA HIS A 16 -8.79 3.77 18.02
C HIS A 16 -9.63 4.64 18.95
N ILE A 17 -9.77 5.91 18.63
CA ILE A 17 -10.42 6.90 19.51
C ILE A 17 -11.77 7.27 18.93
N PHE A 18 -12.81 7.10 19.74
CA PHE A 18 -14.19 7.41 19.40
C PHE A 18 -14.80 8.38 20.42
N LEU A 19 -15.51 9.37 19.91
CA LEU A 19 -16.25 10.37 20.68
C LEU A 19 -17.75 10.15 20.51
N LYS A 20 -18.51 10.19 21.60
CA LYS A 20 -19.97 10.05 21.55
C LYS A 20 -20.66 11.39 21.33
N ASN A 21 -21.43 11.48 20.26
CA ASN A 21 -22.41 12.55 20.01
C ASN A 21 -23.83 12.10 20.41
N GLU A 22 -24.84 12.95 20.18
CA GLU A 22 -26.23 12.74 20.65
C GLU A 22 -26.80 11.36 20.32
N LYS A 23 -26.43 10.76 19.18
CA LYS A 23 -26.93 9.44 18.75
C LYS A 23 -25.85 8.43 18.34
N ASN A 24 -24.66 8.86 17.90
CA ASN A 24 -23.63 8.00 17.28
C ASN A 24 -22.24 8.14 17.94
N TRP A 25 -21.35 7.18 17.63
CA TRP A 25 -19.92 7.25 17.93
C TRP A 25 -19.17 7.78 16.72
N ASP A 26 -18.57 8.95 16.87
CA ASP A 26 -17.72 9.58 15.87
C ASP A 26 -16.28 9.09 16.02
N TYR A 27 -15.68 8.72 14.91
CA TYR A 27 -14.29 8.26 14.90
C TYR A 27 -13.35 9.46 14.75
N ILE A 28 -12.49 9.67 15.76
CA ILE A 28 -11.56 10.80 15.82
C ILE A 28 -10.23 10.48 15.13
N GLY A 29 -9.70 9.28 15.35
CA GLY A 29 -8.39 8.89 14.82
C GLY A 29 -7.83 7.64 15.51
N SER A 30 -6.70 7.17 15.00
CA SER A 30 -5.96 6.03 15.54
C SER A 30 -4.53 6.43 15.85
N ILE A 31 -4.02 5.96 16.97
CA ILE A 31 -2.63 6.13 17.40
C ILE A 31 -2.06 4.76 17.75
N GLY A 32 -0.74 4.64 17.81
CA GLY A 32 -0.16 3.44 18.40
C GLY A 32 -0.52 3.35 19.88
N GLY A 33 -0.56 2.12 20.41
CA GLY A 33 -0.97 1.85 21.78
C GLY A 33 -0.24 0.67 22.40
N GLY A 34 -0.74 0.25 23.56
CA GLY A 34 -0.21 -0.85 24.36
C GLY A 34 0.71 -0.33 25.46
N SER A 35 0.52 -0.81 26.69
CA SER A 35 1.20 -0.26 27.88
C SER A 35 2.72 -0.24 27.74
N ALA A 36 3.35 -1.35 27.38
CA ALA A 36 4.79 -1.38 27.10
C ALA A 36 5.23 -0.40 26.01
N ALA A 37 4.47 -0.30 24.91
CA ALA A 37 4.81 0.60 23.82
C ALA A 37 4.61 2.07 24.20
N ASN A 38 3.64 2.40 25.06
CA ASN A 38 3.43 3.73 25.61
C ASN A 38 4.56 4.14 26.55
N VAL A 39 4.99 3.26 27.45
CA VAL A 39 6.15 3.48 28.33
C VAL A 39 7.43 3.65 27.51
N TYR A 40 7.64 2.80 26.50
CA TYR A 40 8.76 2.91 25.56
C TYR A 40 8.77 4.28 24.87
N PHE A 41 7.63 4.69 24.32
CA PHE A 41 7.54 5.95 23.60
C PHE A 41 7.81 7.14 24.51
N ALA A 42 7.23 7.17 25.71
CA ALA A 42 7.49 8.21 26.71
C ALA A 42 8.98 8.32 27.06
N LEU A 43 9.64 7.19 27.37
CA LEU A 43 11.07 7.17 27.73
C LEU A 43 11.96 7.63 26.58
N LYS A 44 11.66 7.18 25.35
CA LYS A 44 12.36 7.61 24.15
C LYS A 44 12.20 9.11 23.92
N SER A 45 11.00 9.66 24.11
CA SER A 45 10.76 11.11 24.02
C SER A 45 11.52 11.90 25.08
N PHE A 46 11.73 11.32 26.27
CA PHE A 46 12.57 11.89 27.32
C PHE A 46 14.09 11.67 27.11
N GLY A 47 14.51 11.15 25.95
CA GLY A 47 15.92 10.96 25.61
C GLY A 47 16.60 9.78 26.33
N VAL A 48 15.83 8.81 26.83
CA VAL A 48 16.37 7.61 27.48
C VAL A 48 16.74 6.56 26.45
N PRO A 49 17.95 5.96 26.50
CA PRO A 49 18.30 4.81 25.69
C PRO A 49 17.42 3.61 26.07
N VAL A 50 16.53 3.21 25.16
CA VAL A 50 15.53 2.18 25.42
C VAL A 50 15.33 1.29 24.20
N LYS A 51 15.17 -0.02 24.45
CA LYS A 51 14.84 -1.05 23.45
C LYS A 51 13.48 -1.67 23.76
N LEU A 52 12.65 -1.78 22.73
CA LEU A 52 11.37 -2.47 22.81
C LEU A 52 11.51 -3.93 22.37
N ILE A 53 10.97 -4.84 23.16
CA ILE A 53 10.75 -6.25 22.85
C ILE A 53 9.25 -6.43 22.66
N GLY A 54 8.80 -6.42 21.40
CA GLY A 54 7.37 -6.31 21.11
C GLY A 54 6.90 -7.26 20.01
N ALA A 55 5.64 -7.69 20.08
CA ALA A 55 5.00 -8.46 19.02
C ALA A 55 3.83 -7.66 18.41
N VAL A 56 3.71 -7.75 17.09
CA VAL A 56 2.70 -7.03 16.29
C VAL A 56 2.25 -7.91 15.12
N GLY A 57 1.02 -7.73 14.60
CA GLY A 57 0.44 -8.62 13.60
C GLY A 57 0.23 -7.96 12.23
N ASN A 58 0.62 -8.62 11.14
CA ASN A 58 0.60 -8.05 9.79
C ASN A 58 -0.64 -8.42 8.95
N LYS A 59 -1.62 -9.17 9.49
CA LYS A 59 -2.88 -9.45 8.75
C LYS A 59 -3.65 -8.20 8.32
N LYS A 60 -3.44 -7.07 9.01
CA LYS A 60 -3.96 -5.74 8.65
C LYS A 60 -2.80 -4.75 8.58
N PRO A 61 -2.11 -4.61 7.42
CA PRO A 61 -0.91 -3.77 7.31
C PRO A 61 -1.11 -2.31 7.72
N ASN A 62 -2.31 -1.76 7.51
CA ASN A 62 -2.65 -0.41 7.95
C ASN A 62 -2.62 -0.26 9.47
N ILE A 63 -3.16 -1.25 10.19
CA ILE A 63 -3.16 -1.28 11.66
C ILE A 63 -1.74 -1.53 12.20
N LEU A 64 -0.96 -2.38 11.53
CA LEU A 64 0.47 -2.55 11.81
C LEU A 64 1.22 -1.21 11.73
N ASN A 65 1.01 -0.43 10.66
CA ASN A 65 1.67 0.86 10.46
C ASN A 65 1.29 1.88 11.53
N ILE A 66 0.03 1.90 11.97
CA ILE A 66 -0.41 2.75 13.09
C ILE A 66 0.32 2.33 14.38
N ALA A 67 0.33 1.04 14.68
CA ALA A 67 0.95 0.49 15.88
C ALA A 67 2.46 0.76 15.96
N LEU A 68 3.14 0.72 14.81
CA LEU A 68 4.59 0.96 14.70
C LEU A 68 4.99 2.42 14.44
N LYS A 69 4.05 3.35 14.18
CA LYS A 69 4.35 4.74 13.77
C LYS A 69 5.39 5.44 14.66
N ASP A 70 5.25 5.26 15.97
CA ASP A 70 6.10 5.91 16.99
C ASP A 70 7.36 5.08 17.34
N ILE A 71 7.54 3.94 16.68
CA ILE A 71 8.59 2.95 16.95
C ILE A 71 9.51 2.88 15.71
N ASN A 72 10.47 3.81 15.62
CA ASN A 72 11.44 3.85 14.49
C ASN A 72 12.10 2.49 14.24
N SER A 73 11.84 1.90 13.06
CA SER A 73 12.48 0.67 12.54
C SER A 73 13.75 0.94 11.72
N ASN A 74 14.09 2.20 11.44
CA ASN A 74 15.30 2.57 10.69
C ASN A 74 16.58 2.41 11.54
N SER A 75 17.17 1.21 11.45
CA SER A 75 18.61 0.83 11.46
C SER A 75 19.64 1.53 12.36
N LYS A 76 19.25 2.28 13.39
CA LYS A 76 20.15 2.71 14.50
C LYS A 76 19.64 2.33 15.90
N ASN A 77 18.41 1.85 16.03
CA ASN A 77 17.86 1.33 17.30
C ASN A 77 17.52 -0.16 17.14
N ASN A 78 18.30 -1.05 17.76
CA ASN A 78 18.10 -2.51 17.77
C ASN A 78 16.88 -2.92 18.63
N ASN A 79 15.67 -2.44 18.31
CA ASN A 79 14.43 -2.99 18.89
C ASN A 79 14.26 -4.45 18.43
N ILE A 80 13.71 -5.30 19.29
CA ILE A 80 13.42 -6.70 18.98
C ILE A 80 11.91 -6.82 18.73
N ILE A 81 11.50 -6.72 17.46
CA ILE A 81 10.08 -6.73 17.09
C ILE A 81 9.75 -7.99 16.29
N HIS A 82 8.83 -8.81 16.78
CA HIS A 82 8.27 -9.93 16.05
C HIS A 82 7.04 -9.47 15.26
N ILE A 83 7.13 -9.48 13.94
CA ILE A 83 6.00 -9.24 13.04
C ILE A 83 5.40 -10.59 12.65
N SER A 84 4.15 -10.84 13.05
CA SER A 84 3.44 -12.09 12.75
C SER A 84 2.57 -11.94 11.52
N GLU A 85 2.95 -12.58 10.41
CA GLU A 85 2.14 -12.62 9.18
C GLU A 85 0.78 -13.29 9.38
N ASP A 86 0.71 -14.28 10.28
CA ASP A 86 -0.51 -15.06 10.49
C ASP A 86 -1.52 -14.40 11.45
N ALA A 87 -1.17 -13.26 12.06
CA ALA A 87 -1.98 -12.64 13.12
C ALA A 87 -2.30 -11.18 12.88
N GLU A 88 -3.41 -10.72 13.46
CA GLU A 88 -3.77 -9.30 13.44
C GLU A 88 -3.09 -8.55 14.59
N THR A 89 -2.71 -7.29 14.32
CA THR A 89 -2.31 -6.35 15.36
C THR A 89 -3.48 -6.13 16.31
N ARG A 90 -3.22 -6.19 17.62
CA ARG A 90 -4.28 -6.03 18.61
C ARG A 90 -4.83 -4.61 18.58
N GLU A 91 -6.15 -4.49 18.56
CA GLU A 91 -6.86 -3.21 18.49
C GLU A 91 -7.60 -2.94 19.82
N TYR A 92 -7.51 -1.72 20.34
CA TYR A 92 -8.32 -1.23 21.45
C TYR A 92 -9.10 0.01 21.06
N TYR A 93 -10.35 0.12 21.53
CA TYR A 93 -11.23 1.24 21.25
C TYR A 93 -11.41 2.08 22.52
N HIS A 94 -10.95 3.32 22.47
CA HIS A 94 -11.17 4.35 23.49
C HIS A 94 -12.50 5.02 23.22
N LEU A 95 -13.48 4.82 24.10
CA LEU A 95 -14.84 5.31 23.96
C LEU A 95 -15.06 6.47 24.93
N ILE A 96 -15.13 7.69 24.40
CA ILE A 96 -15.19 8.93 25.18
C ILE A 96 -16.57 9.57 25.02
N LYS A 97 -17.19 9.97 26.13
CA LYS A 97 -18.50 10.66 26.11
C LYS A 97 -18.52 11.78 27.14
N LYS A 98 -19.19 12.89 26.85
CA LYS A 98 -19.47 13.94 27.85
C LYS A 98 -20.84 13.68 28.47
N SER A 99 -20.94 13.72 29.79
CA SER A 99 -22.21 13.65 30.52
C SER A 99 -22.14 14.55 31.75
N ASN A 100 -23.14 15.42 31.95
CA ASN A 100 -23.20 16.38 33.06
C ASN A 100 -21.90 17.20 33.19
N ASN A 101 -21.41 17.75 32.08
CA ASN A 101 -20.12 18.48 31.98
C ASN A 101 -18.85 17.68 32.34
N HIS A 102 -18.93 16.37 32.57
CA HIS A 102 -17.78 15.53 32.83
C HIS A 102 -17.51 14.56 31.68
N TRP A 103 -16.23 14.36 31.36
CA TRP A 103 -15.79 13.36 30.40
C TRP A 103 -15.75 11.97 31.06
N ASN A 104 -16.25 10.98 30.32
CA ASN A 104 -16.24 9.59 30.69
C ASN A 104 -15.53 8.79 29.61
N HIS A 105 -14.55 7.99 30.02
CA HIS A 105 -13.78 7.11 29.16
C HIS A 105 -14.09 5.63 29.46
N LYS A 106 -14.07 4.79 28.42
CA LYS A 106 -14.10 3.34 28.54
C LYS A 106 -13.28 2.67 27.45
N PHE A 107 -12.50 1.65 27.83
CA PHE A 107 -11.89 0.73 26.87
C PHE A 107 -12.86 -0.35 26.38
N SER A 108 -12.79 -0.66 25.09
CA SER A 108 -13.47 -1.81 24.48
C SER A 108 -12.48 -2.61 23.62
N SER A 109 -12.58 -3.94 23.67
CA SER A 109 -11.93 -4.85 22.71
C SER A 109 -12.79 -5.13 21.48
N ASN A 110 -14.02 -4.64 21.47
CA ASN A 110 -14.99 -4.80 20.40
C ASN A 110 -15.16 -3.45 19.70
N SER A 111 -15.23 -3.49 18.37
CA SER A 111 -15.47 -2.29 17.56
C SER A 111 -16.82 -1.67 17.95
N PRO A 112 -16.90 -0.37 18.26
CA PRO A 112 -18.16 0.28 18.60
C PRO A 112 -19.12 0.41 17.41
N VAL A 113 -18.63 0.21 16.17
CA VAL A 113 -19.42 0.29 14.94
C VAL A 113 -19.97 -1.08 14.53
N SER A 114 -19.11 -2.10 14.48
CA SER A 114 -19.51 -3.44 13.99
C SER A 114 -19.86 -4.42 15.11
N ASN A 115 -19.56 -4.08 16.37
CA ASN A 115 -19.64 -4.93 17.56
C ASN A 115 -18.86 -6.27 17.45
N LYS A 116 -18.03 -6.43 16.40
CA LYS A 116 -17.20 -7.62 16.21
C LYS A 116 -16.00 -7.58 17.13
N LYS A 117 -15.66 -8.75 17.67
CA LYS A 117 -14.41 -8.99 18.39
C LYS A 117 -13.34 -9.43 17.39
N GLN A 118 -12.11 -9.01 17.64
CA GLN A 118 -10.97 -9.46 16.86
C GLN A 118 -10.78 -10.98 16.96
N ALA A 119 -10.73 -11.65 15.81
CA ALA A 119 -10.75 -13.12 15.74
C ALA A 119 -9.38 -13.75 16.08
N TYR A 120 -8.27 -13.18 15.58
CA TYR A 120 -6.95 -13.79 15.74
C TYR A 120 -5.85 -12.73 15.98
N SER A 121 -5.68 -12.34 17.25
CA SER A 121 -4.68 -11.33 17.66
C SER A 121 -3.31 -11.94 17.94
N VAL A 122 -2.26 -11.20 17.60
CA VAL A 122 -0.85 -11.58 17.80
C VAL A 122 -0.54 -11.96 19.25
N GLN A 123 0.35 -12.94 19.41
CA GLN A 123 0.89 -13.39 20.69
C GLN A 123 2.42 -13.30 20.71
N PHE A 124 2.99 -13.26 21.90
CA PHE A 124 4.45 -13.35 22.08
C PHE A 124 4.97 -14.74 21.68
N ARG A 125 5.82 -14.82 20.65
CA ARG A 125 6.50 -16.06 20.25
C ARG A 125 7.79 -16.27 21.04
N LYS A 126 7.74 -17.11 22.07
CA LYS A 126 8.86 -17.41 22.97
C LYS A 126 10.17 -17.72 22.23
N SER A 127 10.15 -18.62 21.24
CA SER A 127 11.36 -19.07 20.54
C SER A 127 12.10 -17.95 19.83
N PHE A 128 11.37 -17.06 19.16
CA PHE A 128 11.92 -15.89 18.48
C PHE A 128 12.59 -14.96 19.49
N PHE A 129 11.85 -14.54 20.51
CA PHE A 129 12.35 -13.56 21.48
C PHE A 129 13.46 -14.09 22.38
N MET A 130 13.43 -15.37 22.80
CA MET A 130 14.50 -15.96 23.62
C MET A 130 15.87 -15.87 22.94
N LYS A 131 15.92 -16.10 21.63
CA LYS A 131 17.16 -16.04 20.85
C LYS A 131 17.70 -14.61 20.82
N GLU A 132 16.89 -13.66 20.38
CA GLU A 132 17.29 -12.26 20.24
C GLU A 132 17.59 -11.59 21.60
N PHE A 133 16.82 -11.96 22.63
CA PHE A 133 17.04 -11.48 24.00
C PHE A 133 18.39 -11.96 24.55
N LYS A 134 18.70 -13.26 24.43
CA LYS A 134 20.00 -13.80 24.87
C LYS A 134 21.19 -13.10 24.22
N ASN A 135 21.07 -12.71 22.94
CA ASN A 135 22.14 -12.03 22.22
C ASN A 135 22.38 -10.59 22.66
N SER A 136 21.41 -9.95 23.33
CA SER A 136 21.44 -8.51 23.65
C SER A 136 21.32 -8.19 25.14
N ILE A 137 21.06 -9.21 25.97
CA ILE A 137 20.78 -9.03 27.40
C ILE A 137 21.92 -8.37 28.17
N ASP A 138 23.17 -8.54 27.75
CA ASP A 138 24.34 -7.96 28.45
C ASP A 138 24.36 -6.42 28.40
N GLU A 139 23.67 -5.81 27.43
CA GLU A 139 23.48 -4.35 27.34
C GLU A 139 22.38 -3.84 28.28
N CYS A 140 21.49 -4.73 28.74
CA CYS A 140 20.34 -4.38 29.55
C CYS A 140 20.75 -4.13 31.01
N LYS A 141 20.24 -3.05 31.61
CA LYS A 141 20.41 -2.74 33.04
C LYS A 141 19.11 -2.72 33.82
N LEU A 142 18.01 -2.44 33.13
CA LEU A 142 16.68 -2.39 33.70
C LEU A 142 15.70 -3.02 32.70
N PHE A 143 14.87 -3.94 33.18
CA PHE A 143 13.92 -4.67 32.36
C PHE A 143 12.49 -4.50 32.89
N TYR A 144 11.66 -3.81 32.12
CA TYR A 144 10.27 -3.53 32.44
C TYR A 144 9.30 -4.42 31.64
N MET A 145 8.28 -4.95 32.32
CA MET A 145 7.23 -5.76 31.73
C MET A 145 5.85 -5.28 32.17
N ASP A 146 4.96 -5.06 31.21
CA ASP A 146 3.59 -4.57 31.43
C ASP A 146 2.56 -5.69 31.67
N ARG A 147 2.98 -6.94 31.51
CA ARG A 147 2.11 -8.13 31.53
C ARG A 147 2.84 -9.35 32.07
N LEU A 148 2.08 -10.24 32.71
CA LEU A 148 2.58 -11.56 33.11
C LEU A 148 2.20 -12.63 32.09
N SER A 149 3.20 -13.36 31.61
CA SER A 149 3.04 -14.60 30.85
C SER A 149 4.19 -15.55 31.17
N LYS A 150 4.02 -16.85 30.91
CA LYS A 150 5.09 -17.85 31.13
C LYS A 150 6.37 -17.45 30.37
N SER A 151 6.23 -17.03 29.11
CA SER A 151 7.37 -16.62 28.27
C SER A 151 8.10 -15.39 28.81
N LEU A 152 7.38 -14.36 29.26
CA LEU A 152 8.00 -13.15 29.82
C LEU A 152 8.68 -13.43 31.17
N LEU A 153 8.11 -14.32 31.99
CA LEU A 153 8.71 -14.70 33.25
C LEU A 153 10.06 -15.42 33.05
N GLU A 154 10.18 -16.28 32.03
CA GLU A 154 11.45 -16.91 31.70
C GLU A 154 12.52 -15.89 31.24
N PHE A 155 12.13 -14.83 30.52
CA PHE A 155 13.06 -13.72 30.23
C PHE A 155 13.49 -13.00 31.52
N ALA A 156 12.55 -12.79 32.44
CA ALA A 156 12.81 -12.14 33.71
C ALA A 156 13.78 -12.96 34.58
N GLU A 157 13.63 -14.28 34.62
CA GLU A 157 14.55 -15.18 35.34
C GLU A 157 15.97 -15.11 34.78
N LEU A 158 16.12 -15.16 33.45
CA LEU A 158 17.43 -14.98 32.82
C LEU A 158 18.04 -13.60 33.10
N ALA A 159 17.22 -12.54 33.10
CA ALA A 159 17.66 -11.21 33.47
C ALA A 159 18.10 -11.14 34.95
N LYS A 160 17.39 -11.83 35.85
CA LYS A 160 17.76 -11.91 37.27
C LYS A 160 19.11 -12.60 37.47
N GLU A 161 19.39 -13.68 36.74
CA GLU A 161 20.70 -14.36 36.75
C GLU A 161 21.84 -13.41 36.35
N LYS A 162 21.58 -12.50 35.40
CA LYS A 162 22.49 -11.45 34.96
C LYS A 162 22.51 -10.21 35.88
N LYS A 163 21.83 -10.25 37.03
CA LYS A 163 21.70 -9.16 38.01
C LYS A 163 21.09 -7.88 37.41
N ILE A 164 20.20 -8.03 36.43
CA ILE A 164 19.44 -6.93 35.83
C ILE A 164 18.25 -6.61 36.73
N ARG A 165 17.98 -5.31 36.91
CA ARG A 165 16.85 -4.84 37.73
C ARG A 165 15.52 -5.09 37.03
N LEU A 166 14.60 -5.80 37.68
CA LEU A 166 13.29 -6.18 37.16
C LEU A 166 12.18 -5.27 37.65
N ILE A 167 11.37 -4.76 36.72
CA ILE A 167 10.18 -3.97 37.01
C ILE A 167 8.96 -4.68 36.43
N PHE A 168 7.98 -4.95 37.29
CA PHE A 168 6.69 -5.51 36.89
C PHE A 168 5.56 -4.52 37.14
N ASP A 169 4.79 -4.24 36.09
CA ASP A 169 3.46 -3.63 36.20
C ASP A 169 2.41 -4.74 36.12
N LEU A 170 1.69 -4.94 37.23
CA LEU A 170 0.70 -6.00 37.37
C LEU A 170 -0.70 -5.57 36.92
N GLY A 171 -0.89 -4.33 36.44
CA GLY A 171 -2.21 -3.75 36.15
C GLY A 171 -3.05 -4.48 35.10
N THR A 172 -2.43 -5.32 34.26
CA THR A 172 -3.07 -6.00 33.11
C THR A 172 -3.41 -7.47 33.35
N ILE A 173 -3.23 -7.99 34.58
CA ILE A 173 -3.49 -9.40 34.90
C ILE A 173 -4.99 -9.70 34.80
N SER A 174 -5.34 -10.66 33.94
CA SER A 174 -6.69 -11.22 33.91
C SER A 174 -6.91 -12.10 35.14
N THR A 175 -7.78 -11.65 36.05
CA THR A 175 -8.17 -12.41 37.25
C THR A 175 -8.93 -13.71 36.92
N ARG A 176 -9.40 -13.87 35.68
CA ARG A 176 -10.21 -15.01 35.21
C ARG A 176 -9.37 -16.27 34.89
N TYR A 177 -8.07 -16.14 34.67
CA TYR A 177 -7.15 -17.24 34.33
C TYR A 177 -5.90 -17.22 35.22
N LEU A 178 -6.13 -17.00 36.51
CA LEU A 178 -5.06 -16.87 37.50
C LEU A 178 -4.17 -18.12 37.49
N LYS A 179 -2.87 -17.94 37.26
CA LYS A 179 -1.85 -18.94 37.59
C LYS A 179 -1.09 -18.40 38.79
N GLU A 180 -1.58 -18.70 39.99
CA GLU A 180 -1.03 -18.21 41.27
C GLU A 180 0.50 -18.33 41.32
N ASN A 181 1.02 -19.48 40.88
CA ASN A 181 2.46 -19.75 40.81
C ASN A 181 3.23 -18.73 39.95
N LEU A 182 2.68 -18.29 38.82
CA LEU A 182 3.35 -17.30 37.96
C LEU A 182 3.41 -15.92 38.64
N ILE A 183 2.33 -15.53 39.33
CA ILE A 183 2.26 -14.23 40.01
C ILE A 183 3.19 -14.22 41.21
N ARG A 184 3.16 -15.27 42.03
CA ARG A 184 4.07 -15.42 43.17
C ARG A 184 5.51 -15.36 42.72
N ARG A 185 5.85 -16.14 41.67
CA ARG A 185 7.20 -16.18 41.12
C ARG A 185 7.65 -14.83 40.55
N ALA A 186 6.77 -14.09 39.89
CA ALA A 186 7.09 -12.75 39.41
C ALA A 186 7.40 -11.79 40.57
N ILE A 187 6.62 -11.82 41.65
CA ILE A 187 6.84 -11.00 42.85
C ILE A 187 8.16 -11.37 43.53
N GLU A 188 8.47 -12.67 43.66
CA GLU A 188 9.71 -13.18 44.27
C GLU A 188 10.98 -12.64 43.62
N ILE A 189 10.98 -12.45 42.30
CA ILE A 189 12.17 -12.01 41.56
C ILE A 189 12.20 -10.51 41.29
N ALA A 190 11.05 -9.81 41.43
CA ALA A 190 10.92 -8.39 41.14
C ALA A 190 11.80 -7.52 42.04
N ASP A 191 12.33 -6.43 41.50
CA ASP A 191 12.96 -5.38 42.31
C ASP A 191 11.99 -4.20 42.50
N ILE A 192 11.13 -3.96 41.51
CA ILE A 192 10.09 -2.92 41.56
C ILE A 192 8.75 -3.48 41.08
N VAL A 193 7.69 -3.24 41.84
CA VAL A 193 6.31 -3.66 41.49
C VAL A 193 5.35 -2.49 41.53
N GLN A 194 4.52 -2.35 40.50
CA GLN A 194 3.37 -1.44 40.52
C GLN A 194 2.07 -2.23 40.34
N VAL A 195 1.06 -1.90 41.14
CA VAL A 195 -0.21 -2.62 41.16
C VAL A 195 -1.39 -1.68 41.49
N PRO A 196 -2.55 -1.80 40.83
CA PRO A 196 -3.76 -1.12 41.28
C PRO A 196 -4.28 -1.70 42.60
N LYS A 197 -4.77 -0.87 43.52
CA LYS A 197 -5.27 -1.30 44.84
C LYS A 197 -6.27 -2.44 44.79
N LYS A 198 -7.23 -2.39 43.85
CA LYS A 198 -8.21 -3.47 43.66
C LYS A 198 -7.55 -4.81 43.40
N LEU A 199 -6.51 -4.82 42.56
CA LEU A 199 -5.75 -6.03 42.26
C LEU A 199 -4.86 -6.42 43.44
N PHE A 200 -4.22 -5.47 44.12
CA PHE A 200 -3.44 -5.74 45.33
C PHE A 200 -4.29 -6.44 46.41
N THR A 201 -5.46 -5.90 46.74
CA THR A 201 -6.39 -6.53 47.72
C THR A 201 -6.79 -7.93 47.27
N PHE A 202 -7.04 -8.12 45.98
CA PHE A 202 -7.34 -9.44 45.42
C PHE A 202 -6.14 -10.40 45.56
N LEU A 203 -4.91 -9.96 45.27
CA LEU A 203 -3.71 -10.78 45.39
C LEU A 203 -3.42 -11.14 46.85
N CYS A 204 -3.50 -10.19 47.78
CA CYS A 204 -3.35 -10.45 49.23
C CYS A 204 -4.29 -11.53 49.72
N LYS A 205 -5.56 -11.47 49.30
CA LYS A 205 -6.59 -12.44 49.69
C LYS A 205 -6.31 -13.84 49.12
N ASN A 206 -6.00 -13.94 47.83
CA ASN A 206 -5.87 -15.24 47.16
C ASN A 206 -4.51 -15.89 47.42
N LEU A 207 -3.42 -15.12 47.40
CA LEU A 207 -2.06 -15.62 47.64
C LEU A 207 -1.64 -15.61 49.12
N LYS A 208 -2.56 -15.20 50.02
CA LYS A 208 -2.39 -15.22 51.48
C LYS A 208 -1.14 -14.49 51.98
N PHE A 209 -0.97 -13.23 51.56
CA PHE A 209 0.08 -12.35 52.06
C PHE A 209 -0.48 -10.97 52.41
N LYS A 210 0.13 -10.25 53.36
CA LYS A 210 -0.31 -8.90 53.77
C LYS A 210 0.37 -7.78 53.00
N ASN A 211 1.64 -7.98 52.67
CA ASN A 211 2.45 -7.02 51.91
C ASN A 211 3.46 -7.78 51.01
N PHE A 212 4.02 -7.10 50.01
CA PHE A 212 4.91 -7.74 49.06
C PHE A 212 6.19 -8.29 49.69
N GLN A 213 6.62 -7.75 50.84
CA GLN A 213 7.83 -8.16 51.55
C GLN A 213 7.72 -9.57 52.15
N GLU A 214 6.51 -10.04 52.47
CA GLU A 214 6.29 -11.43 52.88
C GLU A 214 6.60 -12.44 51.76
N LEU A 215 6.48 -12.03 50.50
CA LEU A 215 6.82 -12.85 49.33
C LEU A 215 8.23 -12.58 48.80
N ASN A 216 8.70 -11.34 48.90
CA ASN A 216 10.02 -10.92 48.46
C ASN A 216 10.60 -9.88 49.45
N PRO A 217 11.41 -10.32 50.43
CA PRO A 217 12.03 -9.43 51.41
C PRO A 217 12.97 -8.39 50.80
N ASN A 218 13.46 -8.62 49.58
CA ASN A 218 14.45 -7.78 48.90
C ASN A 218 13.82 -6.81 47.88
N ILE A 219 12.50 -6.68 47.85
CA ILE A 219 11.82 -5.76 46.95
C ILE A 219 12.24 -4.31 47.26
N SER A 220 12.90 -3.64 46.31
CA SER A 220 13.38 -2.27 46.51
C SER A 220 12.22 -1.29 46.65
N ILE A 221 11.23 -1.39 45.75
CA ILE A 221 10.05 -0.51 45.72
C ILE A 221 8.79 -1.28 45.37
N TRP A 222 7.68 -0.95 46.02
CA TRP A 222 6.36 -1.23 45.48
C TRP A 222 5.45 -0.02 45.52
N ILE A 223 4.50 0.03 44.59
CA ILE A 223 3.60 1.17 44.40
C ILE A 223 2.18 0.66 44.21
N ILE A 224 1.27 1.14 45.07
CA ILE A 224 -0.16 0.83 45.01
C ILE A 224 -0.92 2.07 44.56
N THR A 225 -1.50 2.00 43.37
CA THR A 225 -2.28 3.10 42.77
C THR A 225 -3.77 2.95 43.07
N ASP A 226 -4.48 4.06 43.35
CA ASP A 226 -5.92 4.06 43.69
C ASP A 226 -6.68 5.19 42.98
N GLY A 227 -6.34 5.42 41.71
CA GLY A 227 -6.96 6.46 40.87
C GLY A 227 -6.77 7.86 41.44
N LYS A 228 -7.86 8.48 41.91
CA LYS A 228 -7.86 9.85 42.48
C LYS A 228 -7.49 9.88 43.96
N LYS A 229 -7.33 8.73 44.62
CA LYS A 229 -6.99 8.62 46.04
C LYS A 229 -5.46 8.62 46.23
N PRO A 230 -4.97 8.87 47.46
CA PRO A 230 -3.53 8.88 47.75
C PRO A 230 -2.84 7.59 47.29
N ILE A 231 -1.66 7.75 46.71
CA ILE A 231 -0.80 6.63 46.31
C ILE A 231 -0.02 6.17 47.52
N ARG A 232 -0.01 4.85 47.75
CA ARG A 232 0.87 4.22 48.74
C ARG A 232 2.11 3.72 48.03
N ALA A 233 3.28 4.11 48.50
CA ALA A 233 4.55 3.65 47.95
C ALA A 233 5.48 3.23 49.08
N TYR A 234 6.29 2.21 48.83
CA TYR A 234 7.28 1.72 49.77
C TYR A 234 8.66 1.78 49.15
N HIS A 235 9.66 2.03 49.99
CA HIS A 235 11.05 1.91 49.65
C HIS A 235 11.78 1.14 50.75
N ILE A 236 12.66 0.22 50.37
CA ILE A 236 13.31 -0.74 51.28
C ILE A 236 13.94 -0.11 52.53
N ASN A 237 14.63 1.03 52.38
CA ASN A 237 15.32 1.73 53.47
C ASN A 237 14.50 2.86 54.12
N ILE A 238 13.34 3.24 53.56
CA ILE A 238 12.55 4.41 54.03
C ILE A 238 11.24 3.96 54.67
N GLY A 239 10.72 2.79 54.28
CA GLY A 239 9.40 2.33 54.65
C GLY A 239 8.30 2.87 53.74
N GLU A 240 7.06 2.73 54.20
CA GLU A 240 5.87 3.14 53.46
C GLU A 240 5.64 4.66 53.60
N ILE A 241 5.26 5.29 52.48
CA ILE A 241 4.79 6.66 52.40
C ILE A 241 3.42 6.71 51.71
N SER A 242 2.66 7.75 52.03
CA SER A 242 1.45 8.14 51.30
C SER A 242 1.72 9.46 50.59
N CYS A 243 1.37 9.54 49.31
CA CYS A 243 1.43 10.77 48.53
C CYS A 243 0.04 11.15 48.03
N GLU A 244 -0.38 12.36 48.39
CA GLU A 244 -1.65 12.93 47.95
C GLU A 244 -1.66 13.10 46.43
N VAL A 245 -2.82 12.82 45.83
CA VAL A 245 -3.09 13.07 44.42
C VAL A 245 -4.00 14.29 44.35
N GLU A 246 -3.41 15.44 44.03
CA GLU A 246 -4.17 16.68 43.86
C GLU A 246 -5.31 16.51 42.85
N LYS A 247 -6.47 17.08 43.19
CA LYS A 247 -7.68 17.03 42.37
C LYS A 247 -7.42 17.68 41.00
N ILE A 248 -7.96 17.04 39.96
CA ILE A 248 -8.05 17.59 38.62
C ILE A 248 -9.53 17.91 38.38
N GLU A 249 -9.85 19.16 38.04
CA GLU A 249 -11.23 19.58 37.81
C GLU A 249 -11.80 18.98 36.53
N ASN A 250 -11.02 18.97 35.45
CA ASN A 250 -11.43 18.50 34.12
C ASN A 250 -10.61 17.27 33.67
N VAL A 251 -10.79 16.13 34.35
CA VAL A 251 -10.25 14.85 33.85
C VAL A 251 -10.92 14.52 32.53
N ILE A 252 -10.12 14.28 31.48
CA ILE A 252 -10.62 13.93 30.14
C ILE A 252 -10.61 12.42 29.97
N ASP A 253 -9.45 11.82 30.24
CA ASP A 253 -9.20 10.40 30.12
C ASP A 253 -8.38 9.97 31.34
N SER A 254 -8.46 8.71 31.75
CA SER A 254 -7.53 8.14 32.74
C SER A 254 -6.68 7.01 32.16
N ALA A 255 -6.92 6.65 30.89
CA ALA A 255 -6.15 5.69 30.14
C ALA A 255 -4.69 6.12 30.04
N GLY A 256 -3.77 5.21 30.39
CA GLY A 256 -2.33 5.47 30.31
C GLY A 256 -1.76 6.30 31.47
N ALA A 257 -2.56 6.67 32.48
CA ALA A 257 -2.04 7.32 33.68
C ALA A 257 -1.01 6.43 34.41
N GLY A 258 -1.22 5.11 34.41
CA GLY A 258 -0.26 4.11 34.90
C GLY A 258 1.02 4.07 34.06
N ASP A 259 0.89 3.96 32.74
CA ASP A 259 2.03 3.99 31.80
C ASP A 259 2.86 5.27 31.98
N ALA A 260 2.22 6.43 32.10
CA ALA A 260 2.87 7.72 32.33
C ALA A 260 3.57 7.78 33.69
N PHE A 261 2.95 7.23 34.74
CA PHE A 261 3.56 7.10 36.06
C PHE A 261 4.84 6.24 35.97
N MET A 262 4.76 5.07 35.33
CA MET A 262 5.88 4.14 35.22
C MET A 262 7.01 4.67 34.34
N ALA A 263 6.70 5.33 33.23
CA ALA A 263 7.70 5.99 32.40
C ALA A 263 8.49 7.05 33.20
N MET A 264 7.82 7.82 34.05
CA MET A 264 8.48 8.83 34.89
C MET A 264 9.33 8.21 36.00
N LEU A 265 8.87 7.10 36.59
CA LEU A 265 9.66 6.36 37.58
C LEU A 265 10.94 5.81 36.95
N ILE A 266 10.82 5.15 35.81
CA ILE A 266 11.95 4.56 35.08
C ILE A 266 12.94 5.66 34.64
N LYS A 267 12.45 6.80 34.15
CA LYS A 267 13.29 7.95 33.78
C LYS A 267 14.13 8.43 34.97
N GLN A 268 13.51 8.58 36.14
CA GLN A 268 14.18 9.07 37.34
C GLN A 268 15.21 8.05 37.87
N ILE A 269 14.93 6.75 37.78
CA ILE A 269 15.90 5.69 38.11
C ILE A 269 17.11 5.77 37.18
N PHE A 270 16.88 5.93 35.88
CA PHE A 270 17.95 6.11 34.90
C PHE A 270 18.80 7.36 35.20
N ASP A 271 18.17 8.48 35.55
CA ASP A 271 18.88 9.72 35.89
C ASP A 271 19.70 9.60 37.19
N LEU A 272 19.21 8.85 38.17
CA LEU A 272 19.99 8.54 39.38
C LEU A 272 21.24 7.74 39.02
N ASN A 273 21.07 6.65 38.27
CA ASN A 273 22.18 5.77 37.89
C ASN A 273 23.24 6.51 37.07
N ARG A 274 22.82 7.34 36.10
CA ARG A 274 23.74 8.16 35.30
C ARG A 274 24.56 9.14 36.15
N ASN A 275 24.05 9.54 37.31
CA ASN A 275 24.73 10.38 38.28
C ASN A 275 25.43 9.57 39.40
N ASN A 276 25.70 8.28 39.17
CA ASN A 276 26.31 7.35 40.13
C ASN A 276 25.56 7.25 41.48
N LYS A 277 24.25 7.50 41.48
CA LYS A 277 23.36 7.31 42.63
C LYS A 277 22.51 6.07 42.42
N SER A 278 22.22 5.33 43.49
CA SER A 278 21.27 4.21 43.44
C SER A 278 19.94 4.64 44.04
N LEU A 279 18.87 3.97 43.59
CA LEU A 279 17.54 4.16 44.12
C LEU A 279 17.49 3.82 45.61
N GLU A 280 18.25 2.82 46.05
CA GLU A 280 18.35 2.35 47.43
C GLU A 280 19.00 3.38 48.39
N ASN A 281 19.82 4.29 47.87
CA ASN A 281 20.61 5.24 48.65
C ASN A 281 20.00 6.65 48.71
N ILE A 282 18.73 6.80 48.38
CA ILE A 282 18.03 8.09 48.46
C ILE A 282 17.43 8.32 49.85
N ASP A 283 17.25 9.59 50.21
CA ASP A 283 16.55 9.96 51.44
C ASP A 283 15.01 10.02 51.26
N LYS A 284 14.28 10.14 52.37
CA LYS A 284 12.81 10.23 52.37
C LYS A 284 12.27 11.41 51.54
N LYS A 285 12.94 12.56 51.54
CA LYS A 285 12.50 13.74 50.78
C LYS A 285 12.66 13.49 49.29
N GLN A 286 13.78 12.90 48.88
CA GLN A 286 14.04 12.49 47.50
C GLN A 286 13.02 11.45 47.02
N PHE A 287 12.72 10.45 47.84
CA PHE A 287 11.72 9.43 47.48
C PHE A 287 10.31 10.02 47.31
N ILE A 288 9.86 10.86 48.25
CA ILE A 288 8.61 11.60 48.13
C ILE A 288 8.60 12.42 46.84
N LYS A 289 9.70 13.12 46.53
CA LYS A 289 9.81 13.92 45.31
C LYS A 289 9.71 13.08 44.04
N ILE A 290 10.32 11.89 44.01
CA ILE A 290 10.22 10.95 42.89
C ILE A 290 8.77 10.55 42.66
N ILE A 291 8.06 10.15 43.72
CA ILE A 291 6.64 9.74 43.62
C ILE A 291 5.76 10.92 43.21
N GLN A 292 5.98 12.11 43.76
CA GLN A 292 5.28 13.33 43.35
C GLN A 292 5.49 13.67 41.87
N ASN A 293 6.72 13.51 41.36
CA ASN A 293 7.01 13.70 39.94
C ASN A 293 6.26 12.68 39.06
N CYS A 294 6.18 11.42 39.49
CA CYS A 294 5.38 10.40 38.81
C CYS A 294 3.88 10.74 38.83
N ILE A 295 3.35 11.20 39.97
CA ILE A 295 1.96 11.70 40.09
C ILE A 295 1.73 12.85 39.13
N LYS A 296 2.63 13.86 39.10
CA LYS A 296 2.53 15.00 38.18
C LYS A 296 2.48 14.54 36.72
N ASN A 297 3.31 13.58 36.32
CA ASN A 297 3.29 13.06 34.95
C ASN A 297 2.00 12.30 34.61
N ALA A 298 1.52 11.46 35.54
CA ALA A 298 0.24 10.76 35.39
C ALA A 298 -0.94 11.73 35.30
N ARG A 299 -0.95 12.77 36.13
CA ARG A 299 -1.98 13.83 36.10
C ARG A 299 -2.01 14.54 34.76
N LYS A 300 -0.86 14.82 34.15
CA LYS A 300 -0.80 15.39 32.79
C LYS A 300 -1.42 14.46 31.77
N ALA A 301 -1.11 13.16 31.80
CA ALA A 301 -1.73 12.20 30.90
C ALA A 301 -3.27 12.23 31.00
N CYS A 302 -3.80 12.40 32.21
CA CYS A 302 -5.25 12.46 32.44
C CYS A 302 -5.95 13.71 31.87
N LEU A 303 -5.19 14.73 31.49
CA LEU A 303 -5.71 15.94 30.84
C LEU A 303 -5.85 15.78 29.33
N PHE A 304 -5.43 14.66 28.75
CA PHE A 304 -5.47 14.45 27.32
C PHE A 304 -6.27 13.19 26.95
N ILE A 305 -6.67 13.08 25.68
CA ILE A 305 -7.36 11.90 25.14
C ILE A 305 -6.36 10.78 24.84
N GLY A 306 -6.59 9.58 25.38
CA GLY A 306 -5.74 8.41 25.12
C GLY A 306 -4.35 8.53 25.74
N SER A 307 -3.54 7.49 25.54
CA SER A 307 -2.32 7.30 26.33
C SER A 307 -1.05 7.98 25.78
N ARG A 308 -1.09 8.58 24.57
CA ARG A 308 0.11 9.18 23.93
C ARG A 308 0.02 10.67 23.61
N THR A 309 -1.17 11.25 23.60
CA THR A 309 -1.37 12.65 23.19
C THR A 309 -0.64 13.65 24.08
N TYR A 310 -0.54 13.41 25.39
CA TYR A 310 0.26 14.25 26.29
C TYR A 310 1.78 14.20 25.96
N ILE A 311 2.26 13.11 25.36
CA ILE A 311 3.65 12.95 24.91
C ILE A 311 3.86 13.71 23.61
N TYR A 312 2.89 13.64 22.68
CA TYR A 312 2.91 14.48 21.47
C TYR A 312 2.94 15.97 21.81
N ASP A 313 2.19 16.39 22.83
CA ASP A 313 2.24 17.75 23.34
C ASP A 313 3.62 18.15 23.85
N TYR A 314 4.25 17.26 24.64
CA TYR A 314 5.60 17.44 25.12
C TYR A 314 6.60 17.60 23.96
N ILE A 315 6.53 16.72 22.95
CA ILE A 315 7.39 16.78 21.76
C ILE A 315 7.26 18.13 21.05
N ASN A 316 6.04 18.61 20.82
CA ASN A 316 5.78 19.91 20.18
C ASN A 316 6.34 21.11 20.97
N ASN A 317 6.57 20.94 22.28
CA ASN A 317 7.04 21.98 23.17
C ASN A 317 8.46 21.71 23.69
N LEU A 318 9.23 20.81 23.08
CA LEU A 318 10.60 20.47 23.52
C LEU A 318 11.50 21.71 23.67
N LYS A 319 11.38 22.69 22.78
CA LYS A 319 12.15 23.95 22.85
C LYS A 319 11.82 24.81 24.08
N LYS A 320 10.68 24.57 24.73
CA LYS A 320 10.24 25.26 25.95
C LYS A 320 10.65 24.54 27.23
N PHE A 321 11.23 23.34 27.14
CA PHE A 321 11.63 22.57 28.31
C PHE A 321 13.11 22.21 28.21
N SER A 322 13.95 22.98 28.89
CA SER A 322 15.39 22.75 29.02
C SER A 322 15.74 21.53 29.90
N GLY A 323 14.78 21.06 30.71
CA GLY A 323 14.97 19.88 31.57
C GLY A 323 13.69 19.31 32.18
N LEU A 324 13.83 18.17 32.87
CA LEU A 324 12.71 17.43 33.48
C LEU A 324 11.92 18.26 34.50
N ASN A 325 12.61 19.11 35.27
CA ASN A 325 11.98 19.96 36.28
C ASN A 325 11.08 21.04 35.64
N GLU A 326 11.53 21.68 34.56
CA GLU A 326 10.75 22.67 33.81
C GLU A 326 9.53 22.01 33.18
N TYR A 327 9.70 20.82 32.61
CA TYR A 327 8.56 20.01 32.16
C TYR A 327 7.57 19.79 33.30
N LEU A 328 8.01 19.34 34.48
CA LEU A 328 7.11 19.02 35.59
C LEU A 328 6.49 20.23 36.30
N ASN A 329 7.12 21.40 36.25
CA ASN A 329 6.68 22.59 37.00
C ASN A 329 6.01 23.66 36.13
N ASP A 330 6.51 23.93 34.92
CA ASP A 330 6.06 25.06 34.07
C ASP A 330 5.07 24.63 32.97
N TYR A 331 4.83 23.34 32.84
CA TYR A 331 3.79 22.81 31.95
C TYR A 331 2.42 23.19 32.51
N LYS A 332 1.86 24.30 32.01
CA LYS A 332 0.54 24.81 32.43
C LYS A 332 -0.53 23.71 32.43
N ILE A 333 -0.99 23.37 33.64
CA ILE A 333 -2.16 22.51 33.92
C ILE A 333 -3.45 23.35 33.79
N GLU A 334 -3.52 24.24 32.80
CA GLU A 334 -4.65 25.13 32.57
C GLU A 334 -5.03 25.15 31.08
N GLY A 335 -6.35 25.28 30.84
CA GLY A 335 -6.99 25.28 29.51
C GLY A 335 -7.64 23.94 29.15
N GLU A 336 -8.74 23.99 28.39
CA GLU A 336 -9.39 22.79 27.83
C GLU A 336 -8.46 22.09 26.84
N LYS A 337 -7.72 21.08 27.30
CA LYS A 337 -6.82 20.24 26.48
C LYS A 337 -7.57 19.22 25.62
N PHE A 338 -8.90 19.21 25.67
CA PHE A 338 -9.75 18.32 24.88
C PHE A 338 -9.55 18.55 23.38
N GLU A 339 -9.84 19.77 22.90
CA GLU A 339 -9.64 20.16 21.50
C GLU A 339 -8.18 20.04 21.08
N LYS A 340 -7.26 20.37 22.00
CA LYS A 340 -5.83 20.18 21.77
C LYS A 340 -5.49 18.71 21.53
N SER A 341 -6.12 17.79 22.27
CA SER A 341 -5.93 16.35 22.09
C SER A 341 -6.48 15.89 20.75
N ILE A 342 -7.65 16.38 20.32
CA ILE A 342 -8.19 16.11 18.98
C ILE A 342 -7.19 16.57 17.93
N ASN A 343 -6.73 17.81 17.98
CA ASN A 343 -5.73 18.34 17.05
C ASN A 343 -4.43 17.53 17.07
N LEU A 344 -3.98 17.06 18.24
CA LEU A 344 -2.80 16.20 18.34
C LEU A 344 -3.05 14.80 17.75
N ILE A 345 -4.26 14.24 17.85
CA ILE A 345 -4.63 12.98 17.20
C ILE A 345 -4.72 13.16 15.69
N GLU A 346 -5.20 14.30 15.21
CA GLU A 346 -5.20 14.63 13.78
C GLU A 346 -3.77 14.81 13.24
N ASN A 347 -2.90 15.48 14.01
CA ASN A 347 -1.51 15.74 13.61
C ASN A 347 -0.58 14.51 13.73
N PHE A 348 -0.69 13.76 14.84
CA PHE A 348 0.20 12.64 15.16
C PHE A 348 -0.46 11.26 15.01
N GLY A 349 -1.78 11.17 15.04
CA GLY A 349 -2.50 9.94 14.73
C GLY A 349 -2.68 9.75 13.22
N LYS A 350 -3.66 8.91 12.85
CA LYS A 350 -4.16 8.74 11.49
C LYS A 350 -5.67 8.53 11.52
N LYS A 351 -6.48 9.25 10.72
CA LYS A 351 -7.90 8.87 10.54
C LYS A 351 -7.99 7.64 9.64
N ILE A 352 -8.99 6.76 9.81
CA ILE A 352 -9.21 5.62 8.91
C ILE A 352 -9.50 6.11 7.47
N GLN A 353 -10.08 7.29 7.30
CA GLN A 353 -10.19 7.98 6.00
C GLN A 353 -8.83 8.51 5.51
N ASP A 354 -8.02 9.13 6.37
CA ASP A 354 -6.63 9.50 6.04
C ASP A 354 -5.70 8.28 5.92
N ILE A 355 -6.11 7.07 6.28
CA ILE A 355 -5.39 5.81 5.98
C ILE A 355 -5.71 5.35 4.56
N ASN A 356 -6.85 5.75 4.00
CA ASN A 356 -7.15 5.60 2.59
C ASN A 356 -6.44 6.70 1.75
N ASP A 357 -6.32 7.91 2.28
CA ASP A 357 -5.70 9.05 1.57
C ASP A 357 -4.18 9.20 1.82
N GLU A 358 -3.64 8.90 3.01
CA GLU A 358 -2.18 8.86 3.25
C GLU A 358 -1.52 7.58 2.71
N ASN A 359 -2.28 6.53 2.39
CA ASN A 359 -1.75 5.46 1.54
C ASN A 359 -1.57 5.93 0.08
N GLN A 360 -2.15 7.07 -0.32
CA GLN A 360 -1.75 7.76 -1.56
C GLN A 360 -0.48 8.61 -1.37
N SER A 361 -0.23 9.19 -0.18
CA SER A 361 0.87 10.16 0.06
C SER A 361 2.15 9.59 0.71
N ASN A 362 2.08 8.60 1.59
CA ASN A 362 3.27 7.98 2.19
C ASN A 362 3.81 6.80 1.37
N LYS A 363 2.96 6.13 0.57
CA LYS A 363 3.47 5.43 -0.62
C LYS A 363 4.13 6.43 -1.55
N LEU A 364 3.73 7.70 -1.64
CA LEU A 364 4.42 8.70 -2.48
C LEU A 364 5.85 8.99 -1.97
N ASN A 365 6.08 9.01 -0.66
CA ASN A 365 7.40 9.35 -0.07
C ASN A 365 8.36 8.16 0.04
N GLU A 366 7.90 6.94 0.35
CA GLU A 366 8.72 5.74 0.11
C GLU A 366 8.86 5.43 -1.39
N LYS A 367 7.85 5.77 -2.21
CA LYS A 367 8.00 5.86 -3.68
C LYS A 367 8.94 6.98 -4.10
N ILE A 368 9.29 7.98 -3.29
CA ILE A 368 10.37 8.93 -3.63
C ILE A 368 11.74 8.29 -3.40
N SER A 369 11.89 7.41 -2.40
CA SER A 369 13.12 6.62 -2.28
C SER A 369 13.22 5.50 -3.35
N LEU A 370 12.09 4.93 -3.79
CA LEU A 370 12.02 4.01 -4.94
C LEU A 370 12.00 4.72 -6.31
N ARG A 371 11.63 6.00 -6.41
CA ARG A 371 11.73 6.86 -7.62
C ARG A 371 13.18 7.12 -8.02
N ASN A 372 14.15 6.79 -7.15
CA ASN A 372 15.56 6.83 -7.51
C ASN A 372 16.06 5.52 -8.15
N LYS A 373 15.17 4.56 -8.45
CA LYS A 373 15.37 3.61 -9.55
C LYS A 373 14.45 4.02 -10.70
N GLY A 374 15.03 4.43 -11.83
CA GLY A 374 14.35 5.15 -12.91
C GLY A 374 13.08 4.48 -13.47
N LYS A 375 12.24 5.28 -14.15
CA LYS A 375 11.03 4.81 -14.86
C LYS A 375 11.36 3.60 -15.75
N GLY A 376 10.54 2.55 -15.67
CA GLY A 376 10.59 1.43 -16.61
C GLY A 376 10.36 1.91 -18.05
N VAL A 377 10.85 1.14 -19.02
CA VAL A 377 10.80 1.52 -20.44
C VAL A 377 9.36 1.62 -20.94
N PHE A 378 8.48 0.68 -20.54
CA PHE A 378 7.07 0.71 -20.94
C PHE A 378 6.34 1.97 -20.44
N GLU A 379 6.47 2.28 -19.14
CA GLU A 379 5.86 3.47 -18.54
C GLU A 379 6.38 4.75 -19.19
N ASN A 380 7.68 4.80 -19.51
CA ASN A 380 8.25 5.93 -20.20
C ASN A 380 7.68 6.08 -21.63
N ASN A 381 7.52 4.98 -22.38
CA ASN A 381 6.92 5.05 -23.71
C ASN A 381 5.46 5.53 -23.64
N LEU A 382 4.67 4.99 -22.70
CA LEU A 382 3.27 5.36 -22.49
C LEU A 382 3.12 6.86 -22.16
N LEU A 383 3.91 7.38 -21.23
CA LEU A 383 3.88 8.81 -20.87
C LEU A 383 4.38 9.73 -22.01
N ASN A 384 5.16 9.20 -22.95
CA ASN A 384 5.66 9.96 -24.10
C ASN A 384 4.72 9.93 -25.30
N ILE A 385 3.64 9.13 -25.31
CA ILE A 385 2.64 9.09 -26.39
C ILE A 385 2.25 10.50 -26.85
N PRO A 386 1.85 11.45 -25.98
CA PRO A 386 1.36 12.74 -26.44
C PRO A 386 2.43 13.53 -27.21
N LYS A 387 3.67 13.51 -26.73
CA LYS A 387 4.79 14.25 -27.34
C LYS A 387 5.26 13.60 -28.64
N VAL A 388 5.36 12.27 -28.64
CA VAL A 388 5.82 11.51 -29.80
C VAL A 388 4.79 11.54 -30.92
N PHE A 389 3.51 11.40 -30.56
CA PHE A 389 2.41 11.48 -31.52
C PHE A 389 2.30 12.86 -32.16
N ASP A 390 2.37 13.95 -31.38
CA ASP A 390 2.36 15.32 -31.94
C ASP A 390 3.49 15.52 -32.96
N PHE A 391 4.68 15.00 -32.67
CA PHE A 391 5.81 15.02 -33.61
C PHE A 391 5.53 14.17 -34.86
N ALA A 392 5.04 12.95 -34.70
CA ALA A 392 4.74 12.05 -35.80
C ALA A 392 3.63 12.62 -36.71
N LEU A 393 2.60 13.22 -36.12
CA LEU A 393 1.50 13.87 -36.81
C LEU A 393 1.98 15.05 -37.67
N LYS A 394 2.85 15.92 -37.13
CA LYS A 394 3.44 17.04 -37.89
C LYS A 394 4.27 16.56 -39.08
N ASN A 395 5.05 15.49 -38.90
CA ASN A 395 5.82 14.91 -40.00
C ASN A 395 4.90 14.29 -41.08
N TYR A 396 3.85 13.59 -40.66
CA TYR A 396 2.82 13.06 -41.55
C TYR A 396 2.14 14.18 -42.36
N GLU A 397 1.72 15.27 -41.73
CA GLU A 397 1.05 16.38 -42.42
C GLU A 397 1.94 17.04 -43.46
N ASN A 398 3.24 17.19 -43.19
CA ASN A 398 4.21 17.68 -44.17
C ASN A 398 4.38 16.69 -45.34
N TYR A 399 4.35 15.39 -45.05
CA TYR A 399 4.48 14.35 -46.07
C TYR A 399 3.27 14.29 -47.01
N ILE A 400 2.04 14.35 -46.47
CA ILE A 400 0.82 14.32 -47.29
C ILE A 400 0.65 15.60 -48.13
N LYS A 401 1.07 16.77 -47.62
CA LYS A 401 1.04 18.01 -48.41
C LYS A 401 1.90 17.96 -49.67
N THR A 402 2.90 17.08 -49.70
CA THR A 402 3.88 16.98 -50.80
C THR A 402 3.64 15.79 -51.73
N ASN A 403 2.65 14.94 -51.44
CA ASN A 403 2.36 13.74 -52.22
C ASN A 403 0.85 13.58 -52.41
N GLU A 404 0.41 13.41 -53.66
CA GLU A 404 -0.98 13.09 -53.99
C GLU A 404 -1.20 11.58 -53.94
N PHE A 405 -2.39 11.15 -53.51
CA PHE A 405 -2.74 9.73 -53.33
C PHE A 405 -4.00 9.40 -54.11
N GLU A 406 -3.96 8.30 -54.85
CA GLU A 406 -5.09 7.76 -55.62
C GLU A 406 -6.08 6.98 -54.74
N ASN A 407 -7.29 6.79 -55.26
CA ASN A 407 -8.37 6.06 -54.62
C ASN A 407 -8.05 4.56 -54.50
N PHE A 408 -8.30 3.95 -53.33
CA PHE A 408 -8.08 2.53 -53.04
C PHE A 408 -9.07 1.58 -53.75
N GLY A 409 -10.08 2.12 -54.45
CA GLY A 409 -11.19 1.31 -54.96
C GLY A 409 -12.03 0.73 -53.82
N ASP A 410 -12.72 -0.38 -54.05
CA ASP A 410 -13.74 -0.88 -53.11
C ASP A 410 -13.19 -1.70 -51.93
N ILE A 411 -11.94 -2.19 -52.02
CA ILE A 411 -11.35 -3.12 -51.05
C ILE A 411 -9.90 -2.75 -50.78
N LEU A 412 -9.53 -2.63 -49.49
CA LEU A 412 -8.16 -2.48 -49.02
C LEU A 412 -7.80 -3.62 -48.06
N ILE A 413 -6.66 -4.27 -48.31
CA ILE A 413 -6.13 -5.31 -47.42
C ILE A 413 -5.06 -4.68 -46.53
N ILE A 414 -5.13 -4.88 -45.21
CA ILE A 414 -4.13 -4.37 -44.28
C ILE A 414 -3.49 -5.54 -43.54
N ILE A 415 -2.16 -5.56 -43.53
CA ILE A 415 -1.36 -6.71 -43.11
C ILE A 415 -0.40 -6.29 -42.02
N GLY A 416 -0.41 -7.01 -40.89
CA GLY A 416 0.48 -6.73 -39.77
C GLY A 416 0.61 -7.93 -38.84
N SER A 417 1.63 -7.93 -37.99
CA SER A 417 1.87 -8.94 -36.95
C SER A 417 1.92 -8.31 -35.55
N GLY A 418 1.46 -9.03 -34.53
CA GLY A 418 1.40 -8.54 -33.14
C GLY A 418 0.68 -7.19 -33.04
N ALA A 419 1.32 -6.19 -32.42
CA ALA A 419 0.78 -4.82 -32.32
C ALA A 419 0.48 -4.14 -33.67
N SER A 420 1.05 -4.60 -34.79
CA SER A 420 0.68 -4.10 -36.12
C SER A 420 -0.62 -4.72 -36.64
N TYR A 421 -0.95 -5.94 -36.20
CA TYR A 421 -2.21 -6.60 -36.54
C TYR A 421 -3.38 -5.96 -35.80
N SER A 422 -3.21 -5.53 -34.55
CA SER A 422 -4.23 -4.78 -33.83
C SER A 422 -4.57 -3.45 -34.52
N VAL A 423 -3.60 -2.75 -35.10
CA VAL A 423 -3.83 -1.58 -35.96
C VAL A 423 -4.62 -1.94 -37.22
N ALA A 424 -4.30 -3.06 -37.88
CA ALA A 424 -5.04 -3.53 -39.05
C ALA A 424 -6.51 -3.83 -38.70
N LYS A 425 -6.75 -4.52 -37.57
CA LYS A 425 -8.10 -4.82 -37.06
C LYS A 425 -8.84 -3.56 -36.65
N ALA A 426 -8.14 -2.55 -36.13
CA ALA A 426 -8.73 -1.25 -35.84
C ALA A 426 -9.22 -0.56 -37.12
N MET A 427 -8.45 -0.60 -38.21
CA MET A 427 -8.91 -0.07 -39.49
C MET A 427 -10.06 -0.90 -40.07
N GLN A 428 -10.03 -2.23 -39.97
CA GLN A 428 -11.18 -3.05 -40.36
C GLN A 428 -12.44 -2.66 -39.59
N GLN A 429 -12.34 -2.52 -38.27
CA GLN A 429 -13.45 -2.10 -37.43
C GLN A 429 -13.94 -0.70 -37.81
N LEU A 430 -13.01 0.21 -38.08
CA LEU A 430 -13.31 1.56 -38.49
C LEU A 430 -14.05 1.58 -39.82
N PHE A 431 -13.67 0.73 -40.78
CA PHE A 431 -14.21 0.65 -42.15
C PHE A 431 -15.18 -0.52 -42.38
N ASN A 432 -15.80 -1.06 -41.31
CA ASN A 432 -16.80 -2.11 -41.45
C ASN A 432 -18.07 -1.58 -42.16
N PRO A 433 -18.66 -2.32 -43.12
CA PRO A 433 -19.94 -1.97 -43.74
C PRO A 433 -21.06 -1.74 -42.71
N PRO A 434 -22.09 -0.90 -43.00
CA PRO A 434 -22.53 -0.49 -44.33
C PRO A 434 -22.17 0.96 -44.75
N ASN A 435 -21.46 1.71 -43.91
CA ASN A 435 -21.45 3.18 -44.02
C ASN A 435 -20.19 3.80 -44.66
N GLN A 436 -19.34 3.04 -45.35
CA GLN A 436 -18.05 3.56 -45.84
C GLN A 436 -17.74 3.25 -47.29
N LYS A 437 -16.95 4.13 -47.92
CA LYS A 437 -16.60 4.15 -49.35
C LYS A 437 -15.90 2.87 -49.83
N PHE A 438 -15.23 2.14 -48.94
CA PHE A 438 -14.54 0.89 -49.25
C PHE A 438 -14.45 -0.01 -48.02
N SER A 439 -14.26 -1.31 -48.25
CA SER A 439 -14.13 -2.33 -47.20
C SER A 439 -12.66 -2.58 -46.84
N VAL A 440 -12.36 -2.68 -45.55
CA VAL A 440 -11.02 -3.04 -45.07
C VAL A 440 -11.00 -4.46 -44.53
N TYR A 441 -10.01 -5.24 -44.96
CA TYR A 441 -9.77 -6.59 -44.42
C TYR A 441 -8.40 -6.68 -43.77
N ALA A 442 -8.37 -7.15 -42.52
CA ALA A 442 -7.14 -7.32 -41.75
C ALA A 442 -6.65 -8.78 -41.81
N TYR A 443 -5.36 -8.97 -42.13
CA TYR A 443 -4.73 -10.29 -42.15
C TYR A 443 -3.39 -10.30 -41.43
N THR A 444 -3.07 -11.42 -40.78
CA THR A 444 -1.67 -11.69 -40.42
C THR A 444 -0.85 -12.02 -41.69
N PRO A 445 0.49 -11.88 -41.67
CA PRO A 445 1.31 -12.13 -42.85
C PRO A 445 1.08 -13.50 -43.49
N PHE A 446 1.00 -14.54 -42.65
CA PHE A 446 0.82 -15.91 -43.15
C PHE A 446 -0.58 -16.14 -43.73
N GLU A 447 -1.62 -15.59 -43.11
CA GLU A 447 -2.97 -15.68 -43.66
C GLU A 447 -3.10 -14.96 -45.00
N TYR A 448 -2.47 -13.80 -45.16
CA TYR A 448 -2.46 -13.08 -46.44
C TYR A 448 -1.86 -13.95 -47.55
N ILE A 449 -0.69 -14.55 -47.29
CA ILE A 449 0.02 -15.38 -48.27
C ILE A 449 -0.82 -16.61 -48.66
N LEU A 450 -1.52 -17.21 -47.71
CA LEU A 450 -2.34 -18.41 -47.95
C LEU A 450 -3.69 -18.11 -48.63
N LYS A 451 -4.36 -17.03 -48.22
CA LYS A 451 -5.77 -16.78 -48.58
C LYS A 451 -5.93 -15.87 -49.80
N ILE A 452 -5.01 -14.93 -50.01
CA ILE A 452 -5.19 -13.88 -51.02
C ILE A 452 -4.49 -14.27 -52.32
N GLN A 453 -5.28 -14.32 -53.40
CA GLN A 453 -4.80 -14.61 -54.74
C GLN A 453 -5.03 -13.43 -55.70
N GLU A 454 -5.95 -12.56 -55.35
CA GLU A 454 -6.37 -11.40 -56.14
C GLU A 454 -5.47 -10.19 -55.91
N ASN A 455 -5.43 -9.30 -56.90
CA ASN A 455 -4.52 -8.15 -56.94
C ASN A 455 -5.02 -6.92 -56.17
N TYR A 456 -5.65 -7.10 -55.01
CA TYR A 456 -6.13 -5.97 -54.20
C TYR A 456 -4.98 -5.02 -53.79
N PRO A 457 -5.28 -3.72 -53.58
CA PRO A 457 -4.32 -2.83 -52.93
C PRO A 457 -4.10 -3.28 -51.48
N ILE A 458 -2.84 -3.20 -51.04
CA ILE A 458 -2.44 -3.67 -49.72
C ILE A 458 -1.69 -2.62 -48.93
N CYS A 459 -1.89 -2.57 -47.62
CA CYS A 459 -1.09 -1.81 -46.67
C CYS A 459 -0.32 -2.74 -45.74
N LEU A 460 0.99 -2.74 -45.86
CA LEU A 460 1.91 -3.43 -44.97
C LEU A 460 2.21 -2.53 -43.77
N ILE A 461 2.00 -3.03 -42.55
CA ILE A 461 2.37 -2.32 -41.33
C ILE A 461 3.61 -2.99 -40.73
N SER A 462 4.71 -2.25 -40.68
CA SER A 462 5.96 -2.71 -40.09
C SER A 462 6.82 -1.54 -39.65
N TYR A 463 6.80 -1.26 -38.35
CA TYR A 463 7.50 -0.09 -37.79
C TYR A 463 9.02 -0.11 -38.07
N SER A 464 9.70 -1.24 -37.89
CA SER A 464 11.14 -1.37 -38.16
C SER A 464 11.49 -1.58 -39.64
N GLY A 465 10.54 -2.10 -40.43
CA GLY A 465 10.77 -2.51 -41.82
C GLY A 465 11.71 -3.74 -41.97
N THR A 466 12.05 -4.43 -40.88
CA THR A 466 13.03 -5.53 -40.88
C THR A 466 12.42 -6.93 -40.85
N ASN A 467 11.15 -7.06 -40.47
CA ASN A 467 10.43 -8.32 -40.32
C ASN A 467 10.45 -9.15 -41.63
N SER A 468 10.88 -10.41 -41.56
CA SER A 468 10.96 -11.34 -42.69
C SER A 468 9.61 -11.65 -43.31
N ASP A 469 8.58 -11.82 -42.49
CA ASP A 469 7.24 -12.20 -42.92
C ASP A 469 6.60 -11.08 -43.73
N VAL A 470 6.79 -9.82 -43.30
CA VAL A 470 6.31 -8.66 -44.05
C VAL A 470 7.05 -8.50 -45.38
N LYS A 471 8.35 -8.84 -45.44
CA LYS A 471 9.10 -8.88 -46.71
C LYS A 471 8.57 -9.98 -47.64
N SER A 472 8.17 -11.13 -47.10
CA SER A 472 7.52 -12.21 -47.84
C SER A 472 6.13 -11.78 -48.35
N CYS A 473 5.35 -11.04 -47.56
CA CYS A 473 4.11 -10.41 -48.05
C CYS A 473 4.37 -9.44 -49.20
N PHE A 474 5.42 -8.60 -49.11
CA PHE A 474 5.80 -7.71 -50.20
C PHE A 474 6.15 -8.49 -51.47
N LYS A 475 6.94 -9.56 -51.36
CA LYS A 475 7.27 -10.42 -52.51
C LYS A 475 6.01 -11.06 -53.11
N ARG A 476 5.11 -11.60 -52.27
CA ARG A 476 3.81 -12.13 -52.69
C ARG A 476 2.97 -11.09 -53.42
N ALA A 477 2.91 -9.88 -52.91
CA ALA A 477 2.16 -8.78 -53.50
C ALA A 477 2.68 -8.39 -54.89
N ILE A 478 3.99 -8.41 -55.09
CA ILE A 478 4.61 -8.22 -56.41
C ILE A 478 4.22 -9.36 -57.36
N ASP A 479 4.28 -10.61 -56.90
CA ASP A 479 3.98 -11.78 -57.73
C ASP A 479 2.52 -11.81 -58.20
N ILE A 480 1.57 -11.46 -57.33
CA ILE A 480 0.14 -11.34 -57.70
C ILE A 480 -0.21 -10.00 -58.34
N LYS A 481 0.79 -9.13 -58.55
CA LYS A 481 0.65 -7.80 -59.17
C LYS A 481 -0.40 -6.93 -58.46
N SER A 482 -0.36 -6.89 -57.13
CA SER A 482 -1.22 -6.03 -56.31
C SER A 482 -1.30 -4.62 -56.91
N LYS A 483 -2.53 -4.09 -57.05
CA LYS A 483 -2.80 -2.78 -57.66
C LYS A 483 -1.94 -1.67 -57.05
N GLN A 484 -1.76 -1.74 -55.73
CA GLN A 484 -1.01 -0.76 -54.96
C GLN A 484 -0.40 -1.42 -53.71
N ILE A 485 0.80 -1.00 -53.32
CA ILE A 485 1.45 -1.45 -52.10
C ILE A 485 1.83 -0.23 -51.26
N PHE A 486 1.28 -0.17 -50.05
CA PHE A 486 1.61 0.81 -49.04
C PHE A 486 2.49 0.20 -47.95
N LEU A 487 3.41 0.99 -47.42
CA LEU A 487 4.14 0.65 -46.20
C LEU A 487 3.95 1.72 -45.14
N LEU A 488 3.31 1.38 -44.03
CA LEU A 488 3.32 2.17 -42.80
C LEU A 488 4.56 1.79 -41.99
N THR A 489 5.53 2.69 -41.86
CA THR A 489 6.80 2.41 -41.17
C THR A 489 7.38 3.63 -40.46
N GLY A 490 8.10 3.39 -39.36
CA GLY A 490 8.94 4.40 -38.72
C GLY A 490 10.36 4.45 -39.29
N ASN A 491 10.80 3.42 -40.03
CA ASN A 491 12.13 3.32 -40.58
C ASN A 491 12.16 3.44 -42.11
N LEU A 492 12.31 4.68 -42.57
CA LEU A 492 12.39 5.02 -43.99
C LEU A 492 13.67 4.52 -44.69
N ASN A 493 14.66 4.07 -43.93
CA ASN A 493 15.94 3.57 -44.42
C ASN A 493 16.01 2.03 -44.44
N SER A 494 14.92 1.35 -44.08
CA SER A 494 14.85 -0.11 -44.15
C SER A 494 14.95 -0.60 -45.61
N LEU A 495 15.49 -1.81 -45.80
CA LEU A 495 15.55 -2.46 -47.13
C LEU A 495 14.16 -2.62 -47.76
N LEU A 496 13.12 -2.84 -46.94
CA LEU A 496 11.75 -2.92 -47.41
C LEU A 496 11.27 -1.55 -47.92
N ALA A 497 11.53 -0.48 -47.17
CA ALA A 497 11.19 0.88 -47.59
C ALA A 497 11.87 1.26 -48.90
N SER A 498 13.16 0.97 -49.08
CA SER A 498 13.86 1.29 -50.33
C SER A 498 13.28 0.54 -51.54
N LYS A 499 12.92 -0.75 -51.39
CA LYS A 499 12.28 -1.54 -52.44
C LYS A 499 10.91 -1.00 -52.85
N ILE A 500 10.11 -0.56 -51.87
CA ILE A 500 8.77 -0.02 -52.12
C ILE A 500 8.84 1.33 -52.83
N LYS A 501 9.75 2.23 -52.43
CA LYS A 501 9.95 3.54 -53.09
C LYS A 501 10.28 3.46 -54.58
N ASN A 502 10.96 2.39 -55.01
CA ASN A 502 11.38 2.23 -56.40
C ASN A 502 10.26 1.80 -57.36
N SER A 503 9.03 1.58 -56.85
CA SER A 503 7.89 1.13 -57.65
C SER A 503 6.90 2.27 -57.89
N LYS A 504 6.53 2.51 -59.15
CA LYS A 504 5.78 3.70 -59.60
C LYS A 504 4.42 3.93 -58.90
N ASN A 505 3.78 2.87 -58.42
CA ASN A 505 2.45 2.91 -57.79
C ASN A 505 2.49 2.71 -56.27
N ASN A 506 3.68 2.61 -55.66
CA ASN A 506 3.82 2.24 -54.25
C ASN A 506 4.28 3.43 -53.41
N PHE A 507 3.75 3.52 -52.19
CA PHE A 507 3.99 4.67 -51.33
C PHE A 507 4.34 4.26 -49.91
N ILE A 508 5.06 5.13 -49.23
CA ILE A 508 5.40 4.95 -47.82
C ILE A 508 4.64 5.96 -47.00
N LEU A 509 3.94 5.48 -45.98
CA LEU A 509 3.30 6.33 -44.99
C LEU A 509 4.22 6.43 -43.76
N PRO A 510 4.95 7.56 -43.58
CA PRO A 510 5.91 7.70 -42.49
C PRO A 510 5.23 7.84 -41.13
N VAL A 511 5.68 7.05 -40.15
CA VAL A 511 5.39 7.22 -38.72
C VAL A 511 6.68 7.59 -38.01
N ILE A 512 7.21 8.78 -38.32
CA ILE A 512 8.52 9.22 -37.81
C ILE A 512 8.35 9.70 -36.38
N THR A 513 9.05 9.03 -35.47
CA THR A 513 9.12 9.42 -34.06
C THR A 513 10.47 10.10 -33.77
N PRO A 514 10.57 10.94 -32.73
CA PRO A 514 11.83 11.63 -32.40
C PRO A 514 12.99 10.69 -32.04
N LYS A 515 12.67 9.49 -31.56
CA LYS A 515 13.58 8.41 -31.20
C LYS A 515 12.90 7.09 -31.52
N GLU A 516 13.72 6.07 -31.82
CA GLU A 516 13.23 4.70 -31.93
C GLU A 516 12.61 4.24 -30.61
N GLU A 517 11.49 3.53 -30.71
CA GLU A 517 10.87 2.91 -29.56
C GLU A 517 11.77 1.83 -28.97
N ARG A 518 12.17 2.05 -27.72
CA ARG A 518 12.91 1.05 -26.94
C ARG A 518 11.88 0.13 -26.29
N GLY A 519 12.10 -1.18 -26.36
CA GLY A 519 11.24 -2.17 -25.72
C GLY A 519 10.81 -3.28 -26.67
N PHE A 520 10.37 -4.40 -26.10
CA PHE A 520 9.95 -5.58 -26.87
C PHE A 520 8.59 -5.37 -27.56
N VAL A 521 7.64 -4.72 -26.88
CA VAL A 521 6.28 -4.44 -27.38
C VAL A 521 6.12 -2.97 -27.78
N GLY A 522 5.32 -2.72 -28.83
CA GLY A 522 5.00 -1.37 -29.29
C GLY A 522 3.94 -0.67 -28.43
N VAL A 523 4.21 0.59 -28.07
CA VAL A 523 3.35 1.48 -27.28
C VAL A 523 3.02 2.74 -28.08
N TYR A 524 3.97 3.67 -28.21
CA TYR A 524 3.71 4.93 -28.94
C TYR A 524 3.84 4.77 -30.45
N SER A 525 4.64 3.81 -30.93
CA SER A 525 4.71 3.43 -32.34
C SER A 525 3.38 2.87 -32.81
N MET A 526 2.82 1.90 -32.07
CA MET A 526 1.49 1.35 -32.34
C MET A 526 0.41 2.44 -32.31
N PHE A 527 0.37 3.25 -31.25
CA PHE A 527 -0.60 4.35 -31.14
C PHE A 527 -0.48 5.35 -32.31
N SER A 528 0.75 5.69 -32.70
CA SER A 528 0.97 6.64 -33.79
C SER A 528 0.58 6.04 -35.14
N SER A 529 0.90 4.76 -35.38
CA SER A 529 0.44 4.01 -36.55
C SER A 529 -1.08 3.95 -36.63
N LEU A 530 -1.77 3.68 -35.52
CA LEU A 530 -3.23 3.67 -35.45
C LEU A 530 -3.83 5.01 -35.88
N CYS A 531 -3.41 6.09 -35.23
CA CYS A 531 -4.00 7.41 -35.44
C CYS A 531 -3.63 8.02 -36.80
N ILE A 532 -2.39 7.82 -37.26
CA ILE A 532 -1.94 8.33 -38.58
C ILE A 532 -2.64 7.56 -39.71
N LEU A 533 -2.75 6.23 -39.60
CA LEU A 533 -3.43 5.44 -40.64
C LEU A 533 -4.93 5.78 -40.67
N ALA A 534 -5.57 5.92 -39.51
CA ALA A 534 -6.96 6.38 -39.45
C ALA A 534 -7.13 7.74 -40.14
N LYS A 535 -6.29 8.73 -39.79
CA LYS A 535 -6.33 10.07 -40.39
C LYS A 535 -6.07 10.07 -41.89
N PHE A 536 -5.20 9.18 -42.35
CA PHE A 536 -4.90 9.02 -43.76
C PHE A 536 -6.09 8.44 -44.53
N LEU A 537 -6.71 7.38 -44.03
CA LEU A 537 -7.83 6.71 -44.69
C LEU A 537 -9.12 7.54 -44.62
N TYR A 538 -9.36 8.27 -43.52
CA TYR A 538 -10.53 9.13 -43.35
C TYR A 538 -10.41 10.52 -43.97
N LYS A 539 -9.35 10.84 -44.70
CA LYS A 539 -8.97 12.20 -45.13
C LYS A 539 -10.11 13.23 -45.29
N GLU A 540 -11.14 12.92 -46.07
CA GLU A 540 -12.28 13.81 -46.37
C GLU A 540 -13.37 13.83 -45.29
N GLU A 541 -13.49 12.76 -44.51
CA GLU A 541 -14.50 12.54 -43.46
C GLU A 541 -13.91 12.70 -42.05
N TRP A 542 -12.67 13.18 -41.95
CA TRP A 542 -11.98 13.38 -40.69
C TRP A 542 -12.61 14.54 -39.91
N ASP A 543 -13.36 14.19 -38.87
CA ASP A 543 -14.05 15.14 -38.01
C ASP A 543 -13.05 15.97 -37.17
N GLU A 544 -13.31 17.26 -37.02
CA GLU A 544 -12.52 18.18 -36.20
C GLU A 544 -12.43 17.69 -34.74
N LYS A 545 -13.47 17.05 -34.21
CA LYS A 545 -13.46 16.47 -32.85
C LYS A 545 -12.34 15.44 -32.66
N TYR A 546 -11.97 14.70 -33.72
CA TYR A 546 -10.86 13.74 -33.66
C TYR A 546 -9.52 14.46 -33.53
N THR A 547 -9.34 15.56 -34.27
CA THR A 547 -8.15 16.41 -34.15
C THR A 547 -8.05 17.01 -32.75
N GLU A 548 -9.16 17.55 -32.23
CA GLU A 548 -9.22 18.12 -30.88
C GLU A 548 -8.88 17.08 -29.81
N PHE A 549 -9.48 15.89 -29.88
CA PHE A 549 -9.21 14.79 -28.95
C PHE A 549 -7.73 14.38 -28.94
N LEU A 550 -7.10 14.33 -30.12
CA LEU A 550 -5.72 13.92 -30.31
C LEU A 550 -4.68 15.01 -30.00
N LEU A 551 -5.10 16.22 -29.59
CA LEU A 551 -4.17 17.27 -29.16
C LEU A 551 -3.27 16.77 -28.03
N GLN A 552 -1.99 17.14 -28.08
CA GLN A 552 -0.98 16.72 -27.10
C GLN A 552 -1.43 16.95 -25.65
N LYS A 553 -2.05 18.11 -25.36
CA LYS A 553 -2.56 18.44 -24.03
C LYS A 553 -3.69 17.49 -23.60
N ASN A 554 -4.59 17.17 -24.51
CA ASN A 554 -5.76 16.33 -24.24
C ASN A 554 -5.33 14.87 -24.04
N LEU A 555 -4.46 14.34 -24.89
CA LEU A 555 -3.88 13.00 -24.72
C LEU A 555 -3.08 12.89 -23.42
N LYS A 556 -2.30 13.92 -23.06
CA LYS A 556 -1.56 13.94 -21.80
C LYS A 556 -2.52 13.85 -20.61
N ASN A 557 -3.53 14.72 -20.58
CA ASN A 557 -4.53 14.73 -19.51
C ASN A 557 -5.30 13.41 -19.43
N LEU A 558 -5.62 12.81 -20.58
CA LEU A 558 -6.30 11.53 -20.68
C LEU A 558 -5.47 10.39 -20.07
N ILE A 559 -4.19 10.27 -20.47
CA ILE A 559 -3.28 9.24 -19.95
C ILE A 559 -3.07 9.42 -18.44
N GLU A 560 -2.86 10.65 -17.96
CA GLU A 560 -2.66 10.94 -16.54
C GLU A 560 -3.92 10.58 -15.72
N ARG A 561 -5.11 10.90 -16.24
CA ARG A 561 -6.39 10.55 -15.61
C ARG A 561 -6.58 9.04 -15.52
N HIS A 562 -6.36 8.32 -16.63
CA HIS A 562 -6.49 6.87 -16.69
C HIS A 562 -5.46 6.17 -15.80
N MET A 563 -4.21 6.62 -15.82
CA MET A 563 -3.17 6.16 -14.90
C MET A 563 -3.64 6.22 -13.46
N LYS A 564 -4.26 7.32 -13.05
CA LYS A 564 -4.79 7.46 -11.69
C LYS A 564 -5.93 6.45 -11.43
N HIS A 565 -6.98 6.46 -12.24
CA HIS A 565 -8.19 5.68 -11.95
C HIS A 565 -8.01 4.17 -12.12
N ILE A 566 -7.38 3.73 -13.21
CA ILE A 566 -7.24 2.30 -13.51
C ILE A 566 -6.25 1.65 -12.57
N LEU A 567 -5.13 2.31 -12.22
CA LEU A 567 -4.21 1.77 -11.21
C LEU A 567 -4.95 1.58 -9.89
N ASP A 568 -5.65 2.62 -9.41
CA ASP A 568 -6.36 2.56 -8.15
C ASP A 568 -7.43 1.45 -8.13
N ASP A 569 -8.20 1.31 -9.22
CA ASP A 569 -9.23 0.27 -9.37
C ASP A 569 -8.64 -1.15 -9.34
N ILE A 570 -7.58 -1.39 -10.13
CA ILE A 570 -6.89 -2.69 -10.17
C ILE A 570 -6.30 -3.02 -8.80
N TYR A 571 -5.63 -2.07 -8.14
CA TYR A 571 -5.04 -2.31 -6.82
C TYR A 571 -6.12 -2.64 -5.78
N GLN A 572 -7.25 -1.93 -5.78
CA GLN A 572 -8.37 -2.22 -4.89
C GLN A 572 -8.92 -3.64 -5.12
N LYS A 573 -9.13 -4.01 -6.38
CA LYS A 573 -9.70 -5.29 -6.79
C LYS A 573 -8.77 -6.48 -6.57
N LEU A 574 -7.47 -6.29 -6.77
CA LEU A 574 -6.47 -7.36 -6.64
C LEU A 574 -5.92 -7.53 -5.23
N ASN A 575 -5.97 -6.51 -4.35
CA ASN A 575 -5.64 -6.66 -2.93
C ASN A 575 -6.55 -7.67 -2.20
N MET A 576 -7.68 -8.04 -2.80
CA MET A 576 -8.62 -9.03 -2.28
C MET A 576 -8.20 -10.48 -2.58
N LEU A 577 -7.28 -10.70 -3.53
CA LEU A 577 -6.86 -12.03 -3.95
C LEU A 577 -5.49 -12.39 -3.35
N HIS A 578 -5.45 -13.40 -2.47
CA HIS A 578 -4.23 -13.93 -1.87
C HIS A 578 -3.48 -14.83 -2.87
N ILE A 579 -2.87 -14.28 -3.92
CA ILE A 579 -2.22 -15.09 -4.96
C ILE A 579 -0.73 -14.76 -5.07
N LYS A 580 0.07 -15.81 -5.17
CA LYS A 580 1.52 -15.76 -5.41
C LYS A 580 1.90 -15.77 -6.90
N ASP A 581 0.93 -16.06 -7.79
CA ASP A 581 1.12 -16.33 -9.23
C ASP A 581 0.43 -15.29 -10.12
N LYS A 582 0.82 -15.24 -11.41
CA LYS A 582 0.20 -14.37 -12.42
C LYS A 582 -1.23 -14.81 -12.72
N PHE A 583 -2.16 -13.85 -12.82
CA PHE A 583 -3.56 -14.11 -13.09
C PHE A 583 -3.78 -14.71 -14.49
N HIS A 584 -4.84 -15.52 -14.62
CA HIS A 584 -5.51 -15.72 -15.89
C HIS A 584 -6.53 -14.60 -16.12
N ILE A 585 -6.42 -13.88 -17.23
CA ILE A 585 -7.25 -12.72 -17.54
C ILE A 585 -8.40 -13.15 -18.44
N VAL A 586 -9.62 -12.85 -18.04
CA VAL A 586 -10.83 -13.00 -18.87
C VAL A 586 -11.16 -11.64 -19.45
N ALA A 587 -10.78 -11.37 -20.69
CA ALA A 587 -10.98 -10.07 -21.31
C ALA A 587 -12.18 -10.08 -22.28
N LEU A 588 -13.14 -9.21 -22.03
CA LEU A 588 -14.43 -9.16 -22.72
C LEU A 588 -14.63 -7.81 -23.39
N GLY A 589 -14.98 -7.80 -24.67
CA GLY A 589 -15.25 -6.56 -25.41
C GLY A 589 -15.83 -6.85 -26.79
N THR A 590 -16.58 -5.89 -27.33
CA THR A 590 -17.34 -6.03 -28.58
C THR A 590 -17.12 -4.79 -29.44
N ASN A 591 -17.12 -4.95 -30.77
CA ASN A 591 -17.16 -3.86 -31.75
C ASN A 591 -16.01 -2.84 -31.54
N TRP A 592 -16.29 -1.59 -31.13
CA TRP A 592 -15.24 -0.56 -30.91
C TRP A 592 -14.16 -0.95 -29.89
N ALA A 593 -14.42 -1.92 -29.02
CA ALA A 593 -13.44 -2.45 -28.08
C ALA A 593 -12.57 -3.58 -28.66
N GLU A 594 -13.00 -4.26 -29.73
CA GLU A 594 -12.33 -5.46 -30.26
C GLU A 594 -10.85 -5.22 -30.60
N PRO A 595 -10.46 -4.12 -31.27
CA PRO A 595 -9.05 -3.94 -31.62
C PRO A 595 -8.14 -3.73 -30.40
N ALA A 596 -8.63 -3.04 -29.36
CA ALA A 596 -7.91 -2.88 -28.10
C ALA A 596 -7.80 -4.21 -27.33
N LEU A 597 -8.81 -5.06 -27.45
CA LEU A 597 -8.87 -6.38 -26.85
C LEU A 597 -7.85 -7.35 -27.49
N ILE A 598 -7.68 -7.28 -28.82
CA ILE A 598 -6.65 -8.02 -29.55
C ILE A 598 -5.24 -7.54 -29.16
N ASP A 599 -5.03 -6.23 -29.01
CA ASP A 599 -3.74 -5.72 -28.56
C ASP A 599 -3.43 -6.07 -27.10
N LEU A 600 -4.47 -6.12 -26.24
CA LEU A 600 -4.34 -6.59 -24.87
C LEU A 600 -3.84 -8.04 -24.84
N GLU A 601 -4.45 -8.92 -25.65
CA GLU A 601 -4.07 -10.33 -25.73
C GLU A 601 -2.57 -10.49 -26.02
N SER A 602 -2.13 -9.89 -27.14
CA SER A 602 -0.73 -9.90 -27.56
C SER A 602 0.17 -9.36 -26.45
N LYS A 603 -0.16 -8.23 -25.81
CA LYS A 603 0.66 -7.66 -24.74
C LYS A 603 0.71 -8.52 -23.50
N ILE A 604 -0.39 -9.12 -23.06
CA ILE A 604 -0.37 -10.00 -21.87
C ILE A 604 0.55 -11.20 -22.10
N VAL A 605 0.45 -11.82 -23.28
CA VAL A 605 1.23 -13.01 -23.63
C VAL A 605 2.70 -12.66 -23.90
N GLU A 606 2.96 -11.71 -24.80
CA GLU A 606 4.32 -11.30 -25.21
C GLU A 606 5.11 -10.68 -24.06
N CYS A 607 4.43 -9.93 -23.18
CA CYS A 607 5.09 -9.34 -22.02
C CYS A 607 5.24 -10.33 -20.87
N ASN A 608 4.78 -11.58 -20.99
CA ASN A 608 4.74 -12.55 -19.89
C ASN A 608 4.06 -11.94 -18.64
N LEU A 609 2.85 -11.41 -18.77
CA LEU A 609 2.08 -10.85 -17.65
C LEU A 609 0.98 -11.79 -17.15
N GLY A 610 0.82 -12.94 -17.80
CA GLY A 610 -0.13 -13.97 -17.42
C GLY A 610 -0.61 -14.75 -18.63
N THR A 611 -1.73 -15.42 -18.46
CA THR A 611 -2.49 -16.02 -19.56
C THR A 611 -3.78 -15.23 -19.75
N ILE A 612 -4.38 -15.29 -20.92
CA ILE A 612 -5.58 -14.52 -21.25
C ILE A 612 -6.51 -15.33 -22.13
N GLU A 613 -7.81 -15.23 -21.86
CA GLU A 613 -8.87 -15.61 -22.78
C GLU A 613 -9.62 -14.37 -23.24
N VAL A 614 -9.88 -14.27 -24.54
CA VAL A 614 -10.57 -13.15 -25.17
C VAL A 614 -11.93 -13.61 -25.71
N SER A 615 -12.99 -12.84 -25.46
CA SER A 615 -14.31 -13.11 -26.04
C SER A 615 -15.11 -11.82 -26.27
N GLU A 616 -15.96 -11.86 -27.30
CA GLU A 616 -17.07 -10.93 -27.43
C GLU A 616 -18.05 -11.10 -26.24
N LEU A 617 -18.65 -10.00 -25.78
CA LEU A 617 -19.49 -9.96 -24.56
C LEU A 617 -20.64 -10.98 -24.61
N LYS A 618 -21.43 -10.98 -25.69
CA LYS A 618 -22.56 -11.89 -25.83
C LYS A 618 -22.08 -13.33 -25.99
N ASN A 619 -21.08 -13.57 -26.82
CA ASN A 619 -20.50 -14.90 -27.07
C ASN A 619 -19.93 -15.54 -25.77
N TYR A 620 -19.48 -14.74 -24.82
CA TYR A 620 -19.02 -15.24 -23.52
C TYR A 620 -20.15 -15.91 -22.72
N THR A 621 -21.38 -15.43 -22.88
CA THR A 621 -22.57 -15.98 -22.20
C THR A 621 -22.98 -17.36 -22.72
N HIS A 622 -22.46 -17.80 -23.87
CA HIS A 622 -22.71 -19.12 -24.46
C HIS A 622 -21.78 -20.21 -23.89
N GLY A 623 -21.59 -20.24 -22.57
CA GLY A 623 -20.91 -21.32 -21.85
C GLY A 623 -19.43 -21.05 -21.47
N ARG A 624 -18.78 -20.03 -22.04
CA ARG A 624 -17.38 -19.69 -21.69
C ARG A 624 -17.24 -19.29 -20.21
N TYR A 625 -18.27 -18.65 -19.65
CA TYR A 625 -18.34 -18.30 -18.22
C TYR A 625 -18.14 -19.50 -17.28
N ILE A 626 -18.43 -20.74 -17.69
CA ILE A 626 -18.26 -21.93 -16.86
C ILE A 626 -16.81 -22.05 -16.36
N ASN A 627 -15.83 -21.68 -17.19
CA ASN A 627 -14.41 -21.78 -16.84
C ASN A 627 -14.02 -20.81 -15.70
N LEU A 628 -14.58 -19.60 -15.70
CA LEU A 628 -14.43 -18.62 -14.63
C LEU A 628 -15.09 -19.09 -13.32
N PHE A 629 -16.33 -19.59 -13.39
CA PHE A 629 -17.05 -20.06 -12.20
C PHE A 629 -16.41 -21.29 -11.55
N LYS A 630 -15.75 -22.16 -12.33
CA LYS A 630 -15.03 -23.32 -11.80
C LYS A 630 -13.65 -22.98 -11.26
N ASN A 631 -13.05 -21.85 -11.66
CA ASN A 631 -11.69 -21.46 -11.29
C ASN A 631 -11.60 -19.96 -10.91
N PRO A 632 -12.38 -19.47 -9.93
CA PRO A 632 -12.48 -18.04 -9.65
C PRO A 632 -11.21 -17.46 -9.02
N ASP A 633 -10.52 -18.28 -8.22
CA ASP A 633 -9.48 -17.80 -7.29
C ASP A 633 -8.22 -17.29 -7.98
N ASN A 634 -7.96 -17.62 -9.24
CA ASN A 634 -6.78 -17.20 -10.00
C ASN A 634 -7.11 -16.34 -11.23
N ARG A 635 -8.31 -15.76 -11.26
CA ARG A 635 -8.81 -15.01 -12.41
C ARG A 635 -9.12 -13.56 -12.07
N ILE A 636 -8.94 -12.73 -13.09
CA ILE A 636 -9.46 -11.37 -13.13
C ILE A 636 -10.23 -11.20 -14.42
N VAL A 637 -11.39 -10.55 -14.35
CA VAL A 637 -12.18 -10.19 -15.53
C VAL A 637 -11.88 -8.75 -15.91
N VAL A 638 -11.68 -8.48 -17.20
CA VAL A 638 -11.56 -7.13 -17.75
C VAL A 638 -12.69 -6.94 -18.75
N ILE A 639 -13.56 -5.97 -18.50
CA ILE A 639 -14.72 -5.68 -19.35
C ILE A 639 -14.50 -4.33 -20.02
N PHE A 640 -14.45 -4.33 -21.35
CA PHE A 640 -14.48 -3.12 -22.14
C PHE A 640 -15.93 -2.70 -22.35
N LYS A 641 -16.25 -1.47 -21.94
CA LYS A 641 -17.59 -0.89 -21.97
C LYS A 641 -17.62 0.27 -22.95
N THR A 642 -18.56 0.20 -23.88
CA THR A 642 -18.90 1.29 -24.81
C THR A 642 -20.37 1.67 -24.59
N PRO A 643 -20.82 2.86 -25.00
CA PRO A 643 -22.22 3.24 -24.85
C PRO A 643 -23.20 2.24 -25.49
N GLU A 644 -22.84 1.62 -26.62
CA GLU A 644 -23.68 0.61 -27.30
C GLU A 644 -23.79 -0.72 -26.53
N THR A 645 -22.77 -1.13 -25.78
CA THR A 645 -22.77 -2.41 -25.06
C THR A 645 -23.03 -2.24 -23.57
N LYS A 646 -23.32 -1.03 -23.10
CA LYS A 646 -23.41 -0.68 -21.68
C LYS A 646 -24.32 -1.61 -20.90
N ASP A 647 -25.56 -1.82 -21.35
CA ASP A 647 -26.54 -2.64 -20.64
C ASP A 647 -26.08 -4.09 -20.49
N LEU A 648 -25.55 -4.68 -21.56
CA LEU A 648 -25.03 -6.05 -21.55
C LEU A 648 -23.78 -6.16 -20.67
N ALA A 649 -22.87 -5.19 -20.77
CA ALA A 649 -21.64 -5.19 -20.00
C ALA A 649 -21.90 -5.00 -18.50
N GLU A 650 -22.84 -4.13 -18.12
CA GLU A 650 -23.28 -3.96 -16.72
C GLU A 650 -23.99 -5.20 -16.20
N PHE A 651 -24.82 -5.87 -17.02
CA PHE A 651 -25.41 -7.14 -16.66
C PHE A 651 -24.36 -8.22 -16.38
N ILE A 652 -23.35 -8.35 -17.25
CA ILE A 652 -22.24 -9.29 -17.09
C ILE A 652 -21.42 -8.93 -15.85
N ASP A 653 -21.01 -7.67 -15.69
CA ASP A 653 -20.26 -7.16 -14.54
C ASP A 653 -20.96 -7.50 -13.21
N LYS A 654 -22.26 -7.18 -13.09
CA LYS A 654 -23.08 -7.49 -11.91
C LYS A 654 -23.12 -8.98 -11.57
N LYS A 655 -22.98 -9.87 -12.56
CA LYS A 655 -22.94 -11.32 -12.36
C LYS A 655 -21.54 -11.79 -12.01
N LEU A 656 -20.52 -11.34 -12.73
CA LEU A 656 -19.15 -11.84 -12.60
C LEU A 656 -18.42 -11.25 -11.39
N SER A 657 -18.72 -10.01 -10.99
CA SER A 657 -18.14 -9.35 -9.80
C SER A 657 -18.44 -10.06 -8.48
N LYS A 658 -19.45 -10.95 -8.47
CA LYS A 658 -19.76 -11.83 -7.33
C LYS A 658 -18.81 -13.01 -7.20
N VAL A 659 -18.03 -13.30 -8.25
CA VAL A 659 -17.24 -14.53 -8.41
C VAL A 659 -15.75 -14.21 -8.48
N SER A 660 -15.37 -13.22 -9.27
CA SER A 660 -13.99 -12.82 -9.50
C SER A 660 -13.91 -11.30 -9.64
N PRO A 661 -12.77 -10.65 -9.32
CA PRO A 661 -12.66 -9.22 -9.48
C PRO A 661 -12.80 -8.81 -10.96
N VAL A 662 -13.63 -7.80 -11.20
CA VAL A 662 -13.94 -7.29 -12.54
C VAL A 662 -13.40 -5.87 -12.67
N VAL A 663 -12.46 -5.63 -13.58
CA VAL A 663 -11.97 -4.29 -13.95
C VAL A 663 -12.73 -3.81 -15.17
N SER A 664 -13.24 -2.59 -15.15
CA SER A 664 -13.95 -2.01 -16.30
C SER A 664 -13.08 -0.97 -16.99
N LEU A 665 -12.92 -1.09 -18.31
CA LEU A 665 -12.34 -0.06 -19.16
C LEU A 665 -13.48 0.55 -19.97
N GLU A 666 -13.80 1.82 -19.73
CA GLU A 666 -15.05 2.41 -20.20
C GLU A 666 -14.80 3.69 -20.98
N THR A 667 -15.50 3.83 -22.10
CA THR A 667 -15.52 5.07 -22.87
C THR A 667 -16.95 5.57 -23.06
N ASN A 668 -17.09 6.87 -23.36
CA ASN A 668 -18.37 7.51 -23.59
C ASN A 668 -18.69 7.69 -25.08
N SER A 669 -17.89 7.09 -25.98
CA SER A 669 -18.06 7.24 -27.43
C SER A 669 -18.12 5.90 -28.16
N ASN A 670 -18.96 5.83 -29.20
CA ASN A 670 -19.08 4.70 -30.13
C ASN A 670 -18.48 5.07 -31.49
N ASP A 671 -17.24 5.54 -31.50
CA ASP A 671 -16.53 5.95 -32.71
C ASP A 671 -15.01 5.80 -32.52
N PHE A 672 -14.24 6.41 -33.43
CA PHE A 672 -12.78 6.45 -33.37
C PHE A 672 -12.24 6.94 -32.01
N ILE A 673 -12.87 7.94 -31.37
CA ILE A 673 -12.46 8.43 -30.05
C ILE A 673 -12.58 7.32 -29.03
N GLY A 674 -13.72 6.62 -29.03
CA GLY A 674 -13.99 5.53 -28.10
C GLY A 674 -12.97 4.40 -28.24
N MET A 675 -12.66 4.01 -29.49
CA MET A 675 -11.63 3.02 -29.78
C MET A 675 -10.25 3.45 -29.26
N VAL A 676 -9.81 4.68 -29.55
CA VAL A 676 -8.49 5.18 -29.12
C VAL A 676 -8.40 5.32 -27.60
N ASP A 677 -9.46 5.80 -26.96
CA ASP A 677 -9.58 5.90 -25.51
C ASP A 677 -9.40 4.53 -24.85
N LEU A 678 -10.10 3.50 -25.34
CA LEU A 678 -9.96 2.12 -24.85
C LEU A 678 -8.55 1.54 -25.07
N HIS A 679 -7.87 1.86 -26.18
CA HIS A 679 -6.46 1.47 -26.36
C HIS A 679 -5.55 2.11 -25.32
N ILE A 680 -5.75 3.39 -25.00
CA ILE A 680 -4.97 4.07 -23.96
C ILE A 680 -5.23 3.44 -22.59
N GLN A 681 -6.50 3.17 -22.26
CA GLN A 681 -6.87 2.50 -21.01
C GLN A 681 -6.27 1.10 -20.92
N MET A 682 -6.25 0.35 -22.01
CA MET A 682 -5.60 -0.96 -22.11
C MET A 682 -4.09 -0.85 -21.87
N LEU A 683 -3.39 0.12 -22.49
CA LEU A 683 -1.95 0.33 -22.24
C LEU A 683 -1.69 0.68 -20.76
N VAL A 684 -2.58 1.47 -20.16
CA VAL A 684 -2.54 1.79 -18.73
C VAL A 684 -2.73 0.53 -17.88
N PHE A 685 -3.67 -0.34 -18.24
CA PHE A 685 -3.91 -1.62 -17.59
C PHE A 685 -2.68 -2.55 -17.67
N VAL A 686 -2.04 -2.66 -18.84
CA VAL A 686 -0.79 -3.44 -19.02
C VAL A 686 0.34 -2.90 -18.15
N ASN A 687 0.51 -1.56 -18.10
CA ASN A 687 1.48 -0.93 -17.21
C ASN A 687 1.20 -1.23 -15.74
N ALA A 688 -0.08 -1.24 -15.35
CA ALA A 688 -0.51 -1.57 -14.00
C ALA A 688 -0.11 -3.00 -13.61
N LEU A 689 -0.38 -3.98 -14.47
CA LEU A 689 0.02 -5.37 -14.25
C LEU A 689 1.54 -5.51 -14.15
N GLY A 690 2.30 -4.85 -15.02
CA GLY A 690 3.76 -4.83 -14.92
C GLY A 690 4.25 -4.33 -13.55
N LYS A 691 3.64 -3.25 -13.04
CA LYS A 691 3.96 -2.74 -11.69
C LYS A 691 3.60 -3.72 -10.58
N ILE A 692 2.47 -4.40 -10.68
CA ILE A 692 2.00 -5.38 -9.70
C ILE A 692 2.94 -6.59 -9.63
N TYR A 693 3.41 -7.08 -10.77
CA TYR A 693 4.35 -8.20 -10.84
C TYR A 693 5.82 -7.78 -10.72
N ASN A 694 6.09 -6.49 -10.50
CA ASN A 694 7.44 -5.91 -10.48
C ASN A 694 8.28 -6.28 -11.72
N GLN A 695 7.66 -6.20 -12.90
CA GLN A 695 8.21 -6.58 -14.20
C GLN A 695 7.96 -5.45 -15.21
N ASP A 696 8.99 -5.01 -15.92
CA ASP A 696 8.84 -4.05 -17.03
C ASP A 696 8.25 -4.77 -18.25
N PRO A 697 7.03 -4.46 -18.72
CA PRO A 697 6.43 -5.14 -19.86
C PRO A 697 7.27 -5.03 -21.14
N SER A 698 8.08 -3.98 -21.28
CA SER A 698 9.00 -3.82 -22.40
C SER A 698 10.22 -4.75 -22.35
N LYS A 699 10.39 -5.53 -21.28
CA LYS A 699 11.53 -6.44 -21.05
C LYS A 699 11.07 -7.81 -20.52
N PRO A 700 10.30 -8.59 -21.32
CA PRO A 700 9.77 -9.88 -20.86
C PRO A 700 10.85 -10.93 -20.56
N GLY A 701 12.01 -10.80 -21.19
CA GLY A 701 13.01 -11.87 -21.23
C GLY A 701 12.54 -13.04 -22.10
N PHE A 702 13.48 -13.80 -22.65
CA PHE A 702 13.18 -15.06 -23.34
C PHE A 702 14.30 -16.07 -23.08
N PRO A 703 13.97 -17.37 -22.98
CA PRO A 703 14.96 -18.42 -22.76
C PRO A 703 15.90 -18.54 -23.98
N ASN A 704 17.12 -19.04 -23.78
CA ASN A 704 18.09 -19.18 -24.87
C ASN A 704 17.60 -20.14 -25.95
N GLU A 705 16.82 -21.14 -25.55
CA GLU A 705 16.18 -22.16 -26.38
C GLU A 705 15.16 -21.54 -27.35
N ALA A 706 14.60 -20.36 -27.04
CA ALA A 706 13.71 -19.64 -27.94
C ALA A 706 14.45 -18.83 -29.02
N LYS A 707 15.79 -18.70 -28.93
CA LYS A 707 16.57 -18.01 -29.95
C LYS A 707 16.43 -18.72 -31.28
N GLY A 708 16.01 -17.97 -32.29
CA GLY A 708 15.83 -18.50 -33.65
C GLY A 708 14.40 -18.91 -33.99
N LEU A 709 13.46 -19.00 -33.03
CA LEU A 709 12.04 -19.22 -33.34
C LEU A 709 11.51 -18.14 -34.30
N TYR A 710 11.88 -16.88 -34.04
CA TYR A 710 11.55 -15.76 -34.93
C TYR A 710 12.36 -15.74 -36.25
N ASN A 711 13.48 -16.47 -36.32
CA ASN A 711 14.36 -16.49 -37.50
C ASN A 711 14.05 -17.68 -38.44
N TRP A 712 12.95 -18.41 -38.22
CA TRP A 712 12.49 -19.37 -39.21
C TRP A 712 12.25 -18.63 -40.54
N ASN A 713 12.70 -19.22 -41.65
CA ASN A 713 12.83 -18.57 -42.96
C ASN A 713 11.56 -17.79 -43.37
N GLY A 714 11.74 -16.78 -44.22
CA GLY A 714 10.62 -15.98 -44.74
C GLY A 714 9.51 -16.86 -45.33
N LEU A 715 8.25 -16.48 -45.07
CA LEU A 715 7.05 -17.25 -45.40
C LEU A 715 6.80 -17.45 -46.91
N TYR A 716 7.56 -16.77 -47.78
CA TYR A 716 7.37 -16.72 -49.24
C TYR A 716 8.64 -16.28 -49.98
#